data_AF-E3CXD2-F1
#
_entry.id   AF-E3CXD2-F1
#
_cell.length_a   1.000
_cell.length_b   1.000
_cell.length_c   1.000
_cell.angle_alpha   90.00
_cell.angle_beta   90.00
_cell.angle_gamma   90.00
#
_symmetry.space_group_name_H-M   'P 1'
#
loop_
_entity.id
_entity.type
_entity.pdbx_description
1 polymer ?
#
loop_
_entity_poly.entity_id
_entity_poly.type
_entity_poly.pdbx_seq_one_letter_code
_entity_poly.pdbx_strand_id
1 'polypeptide(L)'
;MLQRVSNPMMQQMMLTDMQNNLARMLEIQHQIATQKKFSKPSDNPIDVTRSLAMGTTITENVQYQRNIDDGVTWLKNTETSFNQITNVYQQVRQLAIYAGDGGLADVDMGAIAEQLEQLQEEMRCAANYEVEGRFLLSGLSTGIRPFVRDASGKVIYQGSLDSVQFEMERQELGKVSFNGRDIFPANDTQYTLRSVEVGMDFLWKGRDEILQLQVGDQMVKARLPEKWQDEKLDNIDDPTDFNRYRDPGEQEGYTLDDIAKAINDSMEMGNVKRLVSVTVEKDETRGVQRLVVKSHNGQPVRLTTWPETDQQKLAQGIGGTHVPAGFVADADSTMTVDFLNGVTYDVKVAAGDTLADIAAKLRSVPGIWASDNADGANQWLEVVARAPGTPYQIKLTGNVRNLFGSVDTVSSNPVDKNTDHSHIDLGRLLGIETALKSTELVPTWNVNTTAANGALHWKFQSGDRKGEIFINSDPNLTLQELATQITAVMGDWVEAVVETDAPDGTKPTPDPLGNSGANFEAATQRLVLRTKDGAPLVVYDGEKAGAAVSYARQMGVETALRGAGTVTYPSDGAGAFDENMPALMNVQVGDRSFTVKVCRKADTAELVLGAIASQVNEQAGTKLLDVDALTGGPGGSVALLSLTGEPVRIVDRGYGDPAYAAFTGGVAQQLGIQAGVRSTVAVGSDQAGATGTLRIQTQGRSVDVSVLATDTLQSLSDRIRGLTGDWLDVSYFDQTVQTPPGGGEVRLALAAKDGSPLSIYDVSGGAADTFRLRTALRSNVNVSGWTAAAGDQLTLSVNGVTQTIDLFDENATPPPPPPASVAANIDELAALINSRFQAQDLRAQVVDAGAGDRRLVLSSPRGYQVTVEAAGTTLANPIGIAPGITSPNRGGEGPFNQQVQVRTAANQKGQDFFGVLDDLIAAVKGEDRLGISNFLLGKVTAWGDNLLKCRTECGALVNRYENSESRLKENNLNLTELQSKISDVDLAEAATQFQMAQAVYQASLAVISKIVQPTLVDFLR
;
A
#
# COMPACT_ATOMS: atom_id res chain seq x y z
N MET A 1 14.34 24.94 111.20
CA MET A 1 14.67 26.38 111.25
C MET A 1 13.78 27.09 110.25
N LEU A 2 12.73 27.78 110.72
CA LEU A 2 11.93 28.68 109.88
C LEU A 2 12.75 29.95 109.65
N GLN A 3 13.22 30.18 108.42
CA GLN A 3 13.89 31.43 108.04
C GLN A 3 12.94 32.61 108.28
N ARG A 4 13.42 33.67 108.95
CA ARG A 4 12.73 34.96 109.02
C ARG A 4 12.52 35.50 107.61
N VAL A 5 11.28 35.59 107.17
CA VAL A 5 10.89 36.43 106.03
C VAL A 5 11.15 37.89 106.41
N SER A 6 11.94 38.61 105.61
CA SER A 6 12.23 40.03 105.83
C SER A 6 11.24 40.92 105.08
N ASN A 7 10.95 42.11 105.59
CA ASN A 7 10.03 43.08 104.97
C ASN A 7 10.31 43.34 103.46
N PRO A 8 11.59 43.40 102.99
CA PRO A 8 11.90 43.49 101.57
C PRO A 8 11.49 42.26 100.74
N MET A 9 11.59 41.03 101.29
CA MET A 9 11.14 39.81 100.61
C MET A 9 9.61 39.77 100.46
N MET A 10 8.86 40.27 101.46
CA MET A 10 7.39 40.41 101.38
C MET A 10 6.97 41.45 100.34
N GLN A 11 7.64 42.61 100.29
CA GLN A 11 7.39 43.63 99.27
C GLN A 11 7.72 43.13 97.86
N GLN A 12 8.84 42.41 97.69
CA GLN A 12 9.21 41.79 96.42
C GLN A 12 8.19 40.72 95.99
N MET A 13 7.74 39.86 96.92
CA MET A 13 6.68 38.87 96.65
C MET A 13 5.37 39.55 96.23
N MET A 14 4.91 40.58 96.95
CA MET A 14 3.67 41.30 96.61
C MET A 14 3.77 42.07 95.29
N LEU A 15 4.93 42.67 94.98
CA LEU A 15 5.18 43.30 93.68
C LEU A 15 5.19 42.25 92.55
N THR A 16 5.78 41.07 92.80
CA THR A 16 5.75 39.96 91.85
C THR A 16 4.32 39.46 91.65
N ASP A 17 3.53 39.32 92.71
CA ASP A 17 2.11 38.93 92.63
C ASP A 17 1.25 39.98 91.91
N MET A 18 1.51 41.28 92.13
CA MET A 18 0.84 42.37 91.42
C MET A 18 1.22 42.39 89.93
N GLN A 19 2.49 42.18 89.60
CA GLN A 19 2.96 42.03 88.23
C GLN A 19 2.34 40.80 87.55
N ASN A 20 2.19 39.69 88.28
CA ASN A 20 1.52 38.48 87.80
C ASN A 20 0.01 38.71 87.56
N ASN A 21 -0.66 39.45 88.45
CA ASN A 21 -2.07 39.80 88.31
C ASN A 21 -2.31 40.78 87.14
N LEU A 22 -1.42 41.76 86.95
CA LEU A 22 -1.45 42.67 85.80
C LEU A 22 -1.23 41.90 84.49
N ALA A 23 -0.25 40.98 84.45
CA ALA A 23 0.02 40.15 83.29
C ALA A 23 -1.19 39.28 82.92
N ARG A 24 -1.83 38.65 83.91
CA ARG A 24 -3.06 37.85 83.70
C ARG A 24 -4.22 38.71 83.19
N MET A 25 -4.41 39.91 83.74
CA MET A 25 -5.45 40.83 83.28
C MET A 25 -5.22 41.27 81.82
N LEU A 26 -3.97 41.60 81.46
CA LEU A 26 -3.58 41.96 80.09
C LEU A 26 -3.74 40.79 79.12
N GLU A 27 -3.46 39.57 79.56
CA GLU A 27 -3.66 38.35 78.77
C GLU A 27 -5.14 38.13 78.46
N ILE A 28 -6.03 38.21 79.47
CA ILE A 28 -7.48 38.08 79.25
C ILE A 28 -7.98 39.24 78.37
N GLN A 29 -7.48 40.47 78.57
CA GLN A 29 -7.81 41.61 77.70
C GLN A 29 -7.42 41.33 76.24
N HIS A 30 -6.24 40.73 76.03
CA HIS A 30 -5.76 40.36 74.70
C HIS A 30 -6.59 39.22 74.10
N GLN A 31 -7.00 38.22 74.89
CA GLN A 31 -7.90 37.15 74.45
C GLN A 31 -9.29 37.69 74.07
N ILE A 32 -9.84 38.65 74.84
CA ILE A 32 -11.10 39.33 74.51
C ILE A 32 -10.95 40.15 73.23
N ALA A 33 -9.84 40.89 73.07
CA ALA A 33 -9.59 41.72 71.90
C ALA A 33 -9.38 40.89 70.61
N THR A 34 -8.70 39.75 70.71
CA THR A 34 -8.42 38.86 69.57
C THR A 34 -9.50 37.81 69.34
N GLN A 35 -10.40 37.62 70.31
CA GLN A 35 -11.39 36.53 70.36
C GLN A 35 -10.77 35.12 70.30
N LYS A 36 -9.46 35.01 70.47
CA LYS A 36 -8.71 33.76 70.41
C LYS A 36 -8.17 33.41 71.79
N LYS A 37 -8.29 32.14 72.15
CA LYS A 37 -7.83 31.58 73.43
C LYS A 37 -6.30 31.59 73.56
N PHE A 38 -5.59 31.43 72.45
CA PHE A 38 -4.13 31.42 72.39
C PHE A 38 -3.66 32.33 71.25
N SER A 39 -2.58 33.09 71.47
CA SER A 39 -2.05 34.04 70.48
C SER A 39 -0.65 33.65 70.00
N LYS A 40 0.07 32.87 70.80
CA LYS A 40 1.42 32.39 70.49
C LYS A 40 1.48 30.87 70.62
N PRO A 41 2.32 30.18 69.82
CA PRO A 41 2.55 28.74 69.97
C PRO A 41 3.09 28.34 71.37
N SER A 42 3.69 29.27 72.10
CA SER A 42 4.16 29.06 73.49
C SER A 42 3.03 28.94 74.51
N ASP A 43 1.85 29.50 74.25
CA ASP A 43 0.76 29.60 75.24
C ASP A 43 0.12 28.22 75.45
N ASN A 44 -0.05 27.44 74.37
CA ASN A 44 -0.45 26.04 74.42
C ASN A 44 0.02 25.30 73.14
N PRO A 45 1.18 24.61 73.19
CA PRO A 45 1.75 24.00 72.00
C PRO A 45 0.91 22.84 71.43
N ILE A 46 0.09 22.17 72.23
CA ILE A 46 -0.72 21.02 71.80
C ILE A 46 -1.97 21.51 71.04
N ASP A 47 -2.70 22.45 71.62
CA ASP A 47 -3.93 22.95 71.00
C ASP A 47 -3.63 23.84 69.79
N VAL A 48 -2.54 24.62 69.83
CA VAL A 48 -2.09 25.42 68.68
C VAL A 48 -1.65 24.51 67.53
N THR A 49 -0.89 23.44 67.77
CA THR A 49 -0.49 22.52 66.69
C THR A 49 -1.69 21.80 66.07
N ARG A 50 -2.67 21.39 66.88
CA ARG A 50 -3.94 20.83 66.38
C ARG A 50 -4.74 21.85 65.56
N SER A 51 -4.90 23.08 66.06
CA SER A 51 -5.60 24.16 65.35
C SER A 51 -4.92 24.53 64.02
N LEU A 52 -3.59 24.55 63.98
CA LEU A 52 -2.82 24.78 62.76
C LEU A 52 -2.94 23.62 61.76
N ALA A 53 -2.90 22.38 62.23
CA ALA A 53 -3.12 21.21 61.39
C ALA A 53 -4.53 21.23 60.78
N MET A 54 -5.57 21.50 61.59
CA MET A 54 -6.95 21.68 61.12
C MET A 54 -7.07 22.83 60.12
N GLY A 55 -6.45 23.98 60.39
CA GLY A 55 -6.45 25.13 59.47
C GLY A 55 -5.77 24.83 58.13
N THR A 56 -4.69 24.05 58.15
CA THR A 56 -4.02 23.58 56.94
C THR A 56 -4.95 22.66 56.13
N THR A 57 -5.58 21.68 56.77
CA THR A 57 -6.54 20.78 56.13
C THR A 57 -7.78 21.51 55.61
N ILE A 58 -8.29 22.53 56.33
CA ILE A 58 -9.38 23.40 55.84
C ILE A 58 -8.96 24.10 54.55
N THR A 59 -7.74 24.65 54.51
CA THR A 59 -7.20 25.35 53.33
C THR A 59 -7.02 24.39 52.15
N GLU A 60 -6.49 23.19 52.40
CA GLU A 60 -6.39 22.12 51.40
C GLU A 60 -7.77 21.75 50.85
N ASN A 61 -8.76 21.52 51.72
CA ASN A 61 -10.13 21.21 51.32
C ASN A 61 -10.78 22.32 50.49
N VAL A 62 -10.54 23.59 50.81
CA VAL A 62 -11.02 24.73 49.99
C VAL A 62 -10.39 24.71 48.61
N GLN A 63 -9.10 24.36 48.49
CA GLN A 63 -8.46 24.22 47.18
C GLN A 63 -9.03 23.04 46.39
N TYR A 64 -9.26 21.90 47.04
CA TYR A 64 -9.91 20.75 46.43
C TYR A 64 -11.34 21.05 45.97
N GLN A 65 -12.12 21.81 46.75
CA GLN A 65 -13.44 22.27 46.34
C GLN A 65 -13.38 23.11 45.05
N ARG A 66 -12.43 24.05 44.94
CA ARG A 66 -12.25 24.82 43.69
C ARG A 66 -11.87 23.94 42.51
N ASN A 67 -10.94 23.00 42.71
CA ASN A 67 -10.54 22.06 41.67
C ASN A 67 -11.73 21.18 41.22
N ILE A 68 -12.57 20.75 42.17
CA ILE A 68 -13.78 19.97 41.89
C ILE A 68 -14.80 20.83 41.15
N ASP A 69 -15.06 22.07 41.56
CA ASP A 69 -15.99 22.98 40.89
C ASP A 69 -15.58 23.25 39.44
N ASP A 70 -14.27 23.49 39.22
CA ASP A 70 -13.69 23.68 37.89
C ASP A 70 -13.84 22.39 37.06
N GLY A 71 -13.55 21.23 37.65
CA GLY A 71 -13.70 19.92 37.01
C GLY A 71 -15.15 19.60 36.65
N VAL A 72 -16.10 19.86 37.54
CA VAL A 72 -17.54 19.68 37.31
C VAL A 72 -18.02 20.63 36.21
N THR A 73 -17.56 21.88 36.20
CA THR A 73 -17.87 22.84 35.15
C THR A 73 -17.35 22.36 33.79
N TRP A 74 -16.12 21.86 33.74
CA TRP A 74 -15.54 21.27 32.53
C TRP A 74 -16.36 20.07 32.03
N LEU A 75 -16.73 19.15 32.93
CA LEU A 75 -17.53 17.98 32.59
C LEU A 75 -18.95 18.34 32.14
N LYS A 76 -19.60 19.34 32.77
CA LYS A 76 -20.93 19.83 32.35
C LYS A 76 -20.90 20.49 30.97
N ASN A 77 -19.83 21.23 30.65
CA ASN A 77 -19.63 21.76 29.31
C ASN A 77 -19.35 20.64 28.30
N THR A 78 -18.62 19.60 28.71
CA THR A 78 -18.39 18.40 27.88
C THR A 78 -19.69 17.66 27.61
N GLU A 79 -20.57 17.52 28.61
CA GLU A 79 -21.91 16.93 28.48
C GLU A 79 -22.78 17.74 27.49
N THR A 80 -22.62 19.07 27.44
CA THR A 80 -23.30 19.91 26.46
C THR A 80 -22.84 19.61 25.04
N SER A 81 -21.54 19.45 24.82
CA SER A 81 -20.99 18.98 23.53
C SER A 81 -21.49 17.56 23.20
N PHE A 82 -21.52 16.63 24.16
CA PHE A 82 -22.08 15.28 23.95
C PHE A 82 -23.53 15.28 23.54
N ASN A 83 -24.35 16.17 24.11
CA ASN A 83 -25.75 16.33 23.70
C ASN A 83 -25.87 16.82 22.25
N GLN A 84 -25.05 17.78 21.83
CA GLN A 84 -25.01 18.24 20.43
C GLN A 84 -24.60 17.10 19.49
N ILE A 85 -23.52 16.38 19.81
CA ILE A 85 -23.04 15.23 19.03
C ILE A 85 -24.12 14.14 18.96
N THR A 86 -24.83 13.87 20.06
CA THR A 86 -25.93 12.89 20.12
C THR A 86 -27.09 13.26 19.20
N ASN A 87 -27.46 14.54 19.12
CA ASN A 87 -28.54 15.00 18.25
C ASN A 87 -28.15 14.82 16.78
N VAL A 88 -26.93 15.20 16.40
CA VAL A 88 -26.42 15.04 15.03
C VAL A 88 -26.33 13.56 14.66
N TYR A 89 -25.83 12.72 15.57
CA TYR A 89 -25.81 11.26 15.42
C TYR A 89 -27.20 10.68 15.10
N GLN A 90 -28.23 11.08 15.86
CA GLN A 90 -29.59 10.58 15.65
C GLN A 90 -30.12 10.95 14.27
N GLN A 91 -29.82 12.15 13.78
CA GLN A 91 -30.19 12.59 12.42
C GLN A 91 -29.44 11.81 11.34
N VAL A 92 -28.12 11.63 11.48
CA VAL A 92 -27.31 10.78 10.58
C VAL A 92 -27.89 9.36 10.52
N ARG A 93 -28.19 8.76 11.68
CA ARG A 93 -28.76 7.41 11.75
C ARG A 93 -30.14 7.34 11.09
N GLN A 94 -30.98 8.35 11.27
CA GLN A 94 -32.29 8.42 10.62
C GLN A 94 -32.16 8.49 9.09
N LEU A 95 -31.28 9.34 8.58
CA LEU A 95 -31.00 9.46 7.15
C LEU A 95 -30.38 8.17 6.59
N ALA A 96 -29.47 7.52 7.33
CA ALA A 96 -28.89 6.24 6.93
C ALA A 96 -29.95 5.12 6.83
N ILE A 97 -30.89 5.03 7.79
CA ILE A 97 -32.01 4.08 7.73
C ILE A 97 -32.90 4.40 6.53
N TYR A 98 -33.21 5.67 6.31
CA TYR A 98 -34.05 6.11 5.19
C TYR A 98 -33.40 5.82 3.83
N ALA A 99 -32.09 6.05 3.69
CA ALA A 99 -31.33 5.74 2.48
C ALA A 99 -31.13 4.23 2.26
N GLY A 100 -31.08 3.44 3.33
CA GLY A 100 -30.96 1.98 3.27
C GLY A 100 -32.25 1.24 2.88
N ASP A 101 -33.41 1.89 2.90
CA ASP A 101 -34.69 1.26 2.57
C ASP A 101 -34.87 1.09 1.04
N GLY A 102 -34.84 -0.16 0.58
CA GLY A 102 -34.98 -0.54 -0.82
C GLY A 102 -36.39 -0.36 -1.41
N GLY A 103 -37.42 -0.12 -0.57
CA GLY A 103 -38.82 -0.07 -1.01
C GLY A 103 -39.29 1.27 -1.59
N LEU A 104 -38.52 2.35 -1.45
CA LEU A 104 -38.91 3.70 -1.88
C LEU A 104 -38.41 4.00 -3.31
N ALA A 105 -39.34 4.30 -4.21
CA ALA A 105 -39.08 4.47 -5.64
C ALA A 105 -38.59 5.88 -6.04
N ASP A 106 -38.73 6.90 -5.19
CA ASP A 106 -38.45 8.31 -5.53
C ASP A 106 -37.68 9.03 -4.42
N VAL A 107 -36.53 8.50 -3.99
CA VAL A 107 -35.67 9.17 -3.01
C VAL A 107 -34.55 9.89 -3.75
N ASP A 108 -34.46 11.21 -3.59
CA ASP A 108 -33.32 12.01 -4.06
C ASP A 108 -32.11 11.75 -3.15
N MET A 109 -31.34 10.71 -3.48
CA MET A 109 -30.12 10.34 -2.76
C MET A 109 -29.05 11.44 -2.81
N GLY A 110 -29.06 12.28 -3.86
CA GLY A 110 -28.18 13.43 -3.95
C GLY A 110 -28.46 14.44 -2.83
N ALA A 111 -29.73 14.75 -2.59
CA ALA A 111 -30.13 15.64 -1.50
C ALA A 111 -29.81 15.06 -0.10
N ILE A 112 -29.94 13.74 0.10
CA ILE A 112 -29.56 13.09 1.35
C ILE A 112 -28.05 13.18 1.57
N ALA A 113 -27.24 12.95 0.52
CA ALA A 113 -25.79 13.06 0.62
C ALA A 113 -25.36 14.48 1.01
N GLU A 114 -25.98 15.52 0.43
CA GLU A 114 -25.72 16.91 0.81
C GLU A 114 -26.10 17.20 2.27
N GLN A 115 -27.22 16.67 2.75
CA GLN A 115 -27.61 16.77 4.17
C GLN A 115 -26.59 16.07 5.08
N LEU A 116 -26.11 14.88 4.72
CA LEU A 116 -25.10 14.16 5.48
C LEU A 116 -23.76 14.92 5.52
N GLU A 117 -23.36 15.58 4.45
CA GLU A 117 -22.19 16.47 4.42
C GLU A 117 -22.33 17.65 5.39
N GLN A 118 -23.52 18.26 5.43
CA GLN A 118 -23.82 19.33 6.39
C GLN A 118 -23.79 18.82 7.84
N LEU A 119 -24.37 17.65 8.12
CA LEU A 119 -24.33 17.03 9.44
C LEU A 119 -22.92 16.61 9.86
N GLN A 120 -22.08 16.17 8.92
CA GLN A 120 -20.66 15.93 9.20
C GLN A 120 -19.96 17.21 9.69
N GLU A 121 -20.28 18.35 9.06
CA GLU A 121 -19.71 19.64 9.43
C GLU A 121 -20.25 20.15 10.77
N GLU A 122 -21.54 19.93 11.05
CA GLU A 122 -22.14 20.23 12.36
C GLU A 122 -21.50 19.36 13.47
N MET A 123 -21.32 18.06 13.22
CA MET A 123 -20.63 17.16 14.15
C MET A 123 -19.18 17.59 14.41
N ARG A 124 -18.46 18.00 13.36
CA ARG A 124 -17.10 18.52 13.48
C ARG A 124 -17.06 19.81 14.32
N CYS A 125 -18.05 20.69 14.18
CA CYS A 125 -18.16 21.88 15.00
C CYS A 125 -18.48 21.55 16.47
N ALA A 126 -19.41 20.62 16.72
CA ALA A 126 -19.75 20.14 18.06
C ALA A 126 -18.57 19.45 18.75
N ALA A 127 -17.73 18.74 17.99
CA ALA A 127 -16.49 18.12 18.48
C ALA A 127 -15.37 19.15 18.74
N ASN A 128 -15.43 20.32 18.12
CA ASN A 128 -14.52 21.45 18.34
C ASN A 128 -15.09 22.50 19.32
N TYR A 129 -15.99 22.08 20.22
CA TYR A 129 -16.60 22.99 21.19
C TYR A 129 -15.54 23.66 22.07
N GLU A 130 -15.57 24.99 22.11
CA GLU A 130 -14.58 25.84 22.77
C GLU A 130 -15.22 26.56 23.96
N VAL A 131 -14.54 26.52 25.10
CA VAL A 131 -14.91 27.27 26.30
C VAL A 131 -13.69 28.05 26.76
N GLU A 132 -13.82 29.37 26.86
CA GLU A 132 -12.75 30.26 27.35
C GLU A 132 -11.39 30.10 26.62
N GLY A 133 -11.40 29.87 25.30
CA GLY A 133 -10.16 29.67 24.55
C GLY A 133 -9.60 28.25 24.62
N ARG A 134 -10.29 27.31 25.30
CA ARG A 134 -9.85 25.93 25.48
C ARG A 134 -10.81 24.96 24.79
N PHE A 135 -10.26 24.05 24.01
CA PHE A 135 -11.01 22.97 23.39
C PHE A 135 -11.21 21.82 24.38
N LEU A 136 -12.44 21.35 24.52
CA LEU A 136 -12.79 20.33 25.53
C LEU A 136 -12.29 18.93 25.17
N LEU A 137 -12.18 18.63 23.87
CA LEU A 137 -11.84 17.30 23.33
C LEU A 137 -10.41 17.18 22.80
N SER A 138 -9.53 18.13 23.09
CA SER A 138 -8.14 18.12 22.62
C SER A 138 -7.14 17.43 23.57
N GLY A 139 -7.62 16.83 24.67
CA GLY A 139 -6.78 16.27 25.72
C GLY A 139 -5.93 17.35 26.41
N LEU A 140 -4.67 17.04 26.73
CA LEU A 140 -3.73 18.02 27.33
C LEU A 140 -3.44 19.24 26.43
N SER A 141 -3.63 19.12 25.11
CA SER A 141 -3.36 20.19 24.13
C SER A 141 -4.53 21.16 23.98
N THR A 142 -5.00 21.74 25.10
CA THR A 142 -6.22 22.57 25.18
C THR A 142 -6.26 23.79 24.25
N GLY A 143 -5.11 24.31 23.81
CA GLY A 143 -5.04 25.44 22.88
C GLY A 143 -5.05 25.08 21.39
N ILE A 144 -5.06 23.80 21.04
CA ILE A 144 -5.05 23.33 19.65
C ILE A 144 -6.43 22.82 19.29
N ARG A 145 -6.92 23.23 18.12
CA ARG A 145 -8.21 22.81 17.58
C ARG A 145 -8.16 21.30 17.26
N PRO A 146 -8.97 20.45 17.91
CA PRO A 146 -8.77 19.00 17.85
C PRO A 146 -9.09 18.38 16.48
N PHE A 147 -10.15 18.81 15.80
CA PHE A 147 -10.57 18.24 14.51
C PHE A 147 -10.44 19.25 13.37
N VAL A 148 -9.49 19.02 12.47
CA VAL A 148 -9.15 19.89 11.33
C VAL A 148 -9.24 19.12 10.03
N ARG A 149 -9.57 19.77 8.90
CA ARG A 149 -9.50 19.14 7.57
C ARG A 149 -8.08 19.23 7.01
N ASP A 150 -7.58 18.13 6.46
CA ASP A 150 -6.31 18.12 5.72
C ASP A 150 -6.48 18.65 4.28
N ALA A 151 -5.39 18.68 3.50
CA ALA A 151 -5.40 19.13 2.11
C ALA A 151 -6.29 18.26 1.18
N SER A 152 -6.64 17.04 1.62
CA SER A 152 -7.58 16.14 0.93
C SER A 152 -9.03 16.28 1.42
N GLY A 153 -9.30 17.24 2.31
CA GLY A 153 -10.63 17.48 2.87
C GLY A 153 -11.02 16.52 4.00
N LYS A 154 -10.15 15.59 4.39
CA LYS A 154 -10.40 14.58 5.43
C LYS A 154 -10.20 15.17 6.82
N VAL A 155 -11.08 14.82 7.76
CA VAL A 155 -10.97 15.24 9.16
C VAL A 155 -9.85 14.45 9.87
N ILE A 156 -8.86 15.15 10.42
CA ILE A 156 -7.76 14.61 11.20
C ILE A 156 -7.83 15.11 12.65
N TYR A 157 -7.39 14.27 13.59
CA TYR A 157 -7.29 14.64 15.00
C TYR A 157 -5.87 15.13 15.32
N GLN A 158 -5.75 16.32 15.89
CA GLN A 158 -4.47 16.94 16.28
C GLN A 158 -4.33 17.13 17.79
N GLY A 159 -5.25 16.58 18.60
CA GLY A 159 -5.19 16.65 20.07
C GLY A 159 -4.27 15.58 20.69
N SER A 160 -4.05 15.70 22.00
CA SER A 160 -3.35 14.68 22.79
C SER A 160 -4.29 13.52 23.16
N LEU A 161 -3.72 12.34 23.43
CA LEU A 161 -4.44 11.18 23.96
C LEU A 161 -4.59 11.22 25.48
N ASP A 162 -3.80 12.05 26.16
CA ASP A 162 -3.83 12.16 27.61
C ASP A 162 -5.01 13.04 28.08
N SER A 163 -5.58 12.67 29.23
CA SER A 163 -6.66 13.40 29.88
C SER A 163 -6.12 14.41 30.89
N VAL A 164 -6.82 15.54 31.03
CA VAL A 164 -6.58 16.52 32.09
C VAL A 164 -7.03 15.90 33.41
N GLN A 165 -6.18 16.03 34.44
CA GLN A 165 -6.43 15.53 35.77
C GLN A 165 -6.23 16.64 36.80
N PHE A 166 -7.11 16.71 37.79
CA PHE A 166 -6.97 17.61 38.94
C PHE A 166 -6.83 16.81 40.23
N GLU A 167 -6.08 17.35 41.18
CA GLU A 167 -6.05 16.80 42.53
C GLU A 167 -7.36 17.16 43.25
N MET A 168 -8.17 16.14 43.53
CA MET A 168 -9.53 16.30 44.06
C MET A 168 -9.61 15.97 45.56
N GLU A 169 -8.69 15.14 46.05
CA GLU A 169 -8.45 14.88 47.45
C GLU A 169 -6.95 14.67 47.66
N ARG A 170 -6.51 14.63 48.92
CA ARG A 170 -5.10 14.46 49.25
C ARG A 170 -4.54 13.19 48.60
N GLN A 171 -3.62 13.36 47.64
CA GLN A 171 -2.99 12.29 46.85
C GLN A 171 -3.94 11.53 45.89
N GLU A 172 -5.12 12.06 45.57
CA GLU A 172 -6.03 11.46 44.58
C GLU A 172 -6.22 12.40 43.37
N LEU A 173 -5.71 11.96 42.21
CA LEU A 173 -5.92 12.63 40.93
C LEU A 173 -7.21 12.12 40.28
N GLY A 174 -8.12 13.04 39.97
CA GLY A 174 -9.37 12.78 39.27
C GLY A 174 -9.30 13.17 37.78
N LYS A 175 -9.79 12.30 36.89
CA LYS A 175 -9.97 12.57 35.45
C LYS A 175 -11.10 13.58 35.24
N VAL A 176 -10.80 14.71 34.59
CA VAL A 176 -11.80 15.79 34.33
C VAL A 176 -12.07 16.04 32.85
N SER A 177 -11.30 15.43 31.94
CA SER A 177 -11.53 15.59 30.49
C SER A 177 -11.63 14.26 29.75
N PHE A 178 -12.29 14.31 28.60
CA PHE A 178 -12.29 13.27 27.57
C PHE A 178 -11.42 13.74 26.41
N ASN A 179 -10.70 12.82 25.78
CA ASN A 179 -9.98 13.13 24.54
C ASN A 179 -10.90 12.84 23.32
N GLY A 180 -10.59 13.42 22.16
CA GLY A 180 -11.41 13.20 20.96
C GLY A 180 -11.38 11.76 20.46
N ARG A 181 -10.37 10.97 20.80
CA ARG A 181 -10.23 9.56 20.38
C ARG A 181 -11.03 8.59 21.24
N ASP A 182 -11.38 8.96 22.47
CA ASP A 182 -12.30 8.22 23.34
C ASP A 182 -13.70 8.19 22.70
N ILE A 183 -14.11 9.31 22.09
CA ILE A 183 -15.42 9.48 21.46
C ILE A 183 -15.40 9.00 20.01
N PHE A 184 -14.34 9.33 19.27
CA PHE A 184 -14.14 8.97 17.87
C PHE A 184 -12.98 7.96 17.74
N PRO A 185 -13.16 6.70 18.18
CA PRO A 185 -12.12 5.70 18.11
C PRO A 185 -11.84 5.32 16.65
N ALA A 186 -10.57 5.04 16.34
CA ALA A 186 -10.14 4.59 15.02
C ALA A 186 -10.21 3.05 14.90
N ASN A 187 -11.36 2.47 15.26
CA ASN A 187 -11.54 1.01 15.32
C ASN A 187 -12.03 0.42 14.00
N ASP A 188 -12.59 1.25 13.12
CA ASP A 188 -13.07 0.79 11.82
C ASP A 188 -11.92 0.68 10.83
N THR A 189 -12.04 -0.27 9.91
CA THR A 189 -11.09 -0.44 8.81
C THR A 189 -11.71 0.02 7.51
N GLN A 190 -10.95 0.81 6.77
CA GLN A 190 -11.21 1.16 5.39
C GLN A 190 -10.37 0.26 4.49
N TYR A 191 -11.01 -0.34 3.50
CA TYR A 191 -10.35 -1.17 2.50
C TYR A 191 -10.14 -0.38 1.22
N THR A 192 -8.89 -0.24 0.81
CA THR A 192 -8.51 0.43 -0.44
C THR A 192 -7.51 -0.42 -1.22
N LEU A 193 -7.68 -0.54 -2.53
CA LEU A 193 -6.65 -1.08 -3.41
C LEU A 193 -5.91 0.10 -4.03
N ARG A 194 -4.61 0.17 -3.79
CA ARG A 194 -3.72 1.18 -4.37
C ARG A 194 -2.73 0.53 -5.32
N SER A 195 -2.57 1.04 -6.53
CA SER A 195 -1.54 0.57 -7.43
C SER A 195 -0.15 0.99 -6.98
N VAL A 196 0.86 0.36 -7.61
CA VAL A 196 2.21 0.91 -7.68
C VAL A 196 2.16 2.35 -8.19
N GLU A 197 3.13 3.14 -7.76
CA GLU A 197 3.38 4.45 -8.34
C GLU A 197 3.95 4.27 -9.75
N VAL A 198 3.31 4.88 -10.74
CA VAL A 198 3.80 4.96 -12.12
C VAL A 198 4.10 6.41 -12.48
N GLY A 199 4.92 6.63 -13.52
CA GLY A 199 5.21 7.98 -14.02
C GLY A 199 3.94 8.70 -14.51
N MET A 200 3.96 10.04 -14.51
CA MET A 200 2.86 10.85 -15.07
C MET A 200 2.64 10.60 -16.58
N ASP A 201 3.64 10.08 -17.28
CA ASP A 201 3.63 9.70 -18.70
C ASP A 201 3.18 8.25 -18.96
N PHE A 202 2.74 7.53 -17.92
CA PHE A 202 2.29 6.15 -18.04
C PHE A 202 1.12 6.01 -19.02
N LEU A 203 1.26 5.06 -19.95
CA LEU A 203 0.28 4.69 -20.96
C LEU A 203 0.16 3.16 -20.99
N TRP A 204 -1.04 2.64 -20.78
CA TRP A 204 -1.33 1.22 -20.96
C TRP A 204 -1.68 0.93 -22.41
N LYS A 205 -0.90 0.08 -23.07
CA LYS A 205 -1.09 -0.36 -24.47
C LYS A 205 -1.39 -1.87 -24.55
N GLY A 206 -2.04 -2.41 -23.51
CA GLY A 206 -2.45 -3.81 -23.47
C GLY A 206 -3.61 -4.10 -24.44
N ARG A 207 -3.93 -5.38 -24.62
CA ARG A 207 -5.12 -5.82 -25.36
C ARG A 207 -6.38 -5.71 -24.50
N ASP A 208 -7.53 -6.05 -25.08
CA ASP A 208 -8.80 -6.14 -24.38
C ASP A 208 -8.68 -6.88 -23.06
N GLU A 209 -9.07 -6.21 -21.99
CA GLU A 209 -8.94 -6.71 -20.64
C GLU A 209 -10.27 -6.69 -19.90
N ILE A 210 -10.51 -7.72 -19.12
CA ILE A 210 -11.64 -7.82 -18.21
C ILE A 210 -11.13 -7.59 -16.79
N LEU A 211 -11.66 -6.54 -16.15
CA LEU A 211 -11.42 -6.24 -14.75
C LEU A 211 -12.61 -6.69 -13.93
N GLN A 212 -12.42 -7.70 -13.09
CA GLN A 212 -13.43 -8.17 -12.17
C GLN A 212 -13.22 -7.58 -10.78
N LEU A 213 -14.13 -6.69 -10.38
CA LEU A 213 -14.16 -6.08 -9.06
C LEU A 213 -15.17 -6.80 -8.17
N GLN A 214 -14.74 -7.22 -6.98
CA GLN A 214 -15.60 -7.82 -5.96
C GLN A 214 -15.60 -6.96 -4.71
N VAL A 215 -16.77 -6.73 -4.14
CA VAL A 215 -16.91 -6.16 -2.80
C VAL A 215 -17.86 -7.04 -2.00
N GLY A 216 -17.33 -7.72 -0.98
CA GLY A 216 -18.09 -8.76 -0.28
C GLY A 216 -18.55 -9.85 -1.25
N ASP A 217 -19.86 -10.06 -1.37
CA ASP A 217 -20.47 -11.08 -2.25
C ASP A 217 -20.84 -10.55 -3.64
N GLN A 218 -20.71 -9.24 -3.88
CA GLN A 218 -21.13 -8.61 -5.13
C GLN A 218 -19.95 -8.52 -6.10
N MET A 219 -20.19 -8.94 -7.34
CA MET A 219 -19.20 -9.02 -8.42
C MET A 219 -19.57 -8.09 -9.58
N VAL A 220 -18.54 -7.54 -10.19
CA VAL A 220 -18.62 -6.60 -11.32
C VAL A 220 -17.57 -6.99 -12.32
N LYS A 221 -17.89 -6.86 -13.61
CA LYS A 221 -16.88 -6.91 -14.66
C LYS A 221 -16.91 -5.59 -15.40
N ALA A 222 -15.76 -4.94 -15.51
CA ALA A 222 -15.52 -3.83 -16.42
C ALA A 222 -14.66 -4.34 -17.57
N ARG A 223 -14.97 -3.89 -18.79
CA ARG A 223 -14.17 -4.22 -19.97
C ARG A 223 -13.38 -2.98 -20.38
N LEU A 224 -12.08 -3.17 -20.59
CA LEU A 224 -11.18 -2.16 -21.10
C LEU A 224 -10.71 -2.61 -22.50
N PRO A 225 -11.33 -2.10 -23.58
CA PRO A 225 -10.98 -2.52 -24.94
C PRO A 225 -9.65 -1.92 -25.38
N GLU A 226 -8.94 -2.59 -26.27
CA GLU A 226 -7.75 -2.08 -26.94
C GLU A 226 -8.09 -0.84 -27.80
N LYS A 227 -7.23 0.19 -27.76
CA LYS A 227 -7.36 1.37 -28.62
C LYS A 227 -6.35 1.33 -29.77
N TRP A 228 -6.86 1.60 -30.96
CA TRP A 228 -6.11 1.63 -32.21
C TRP A 228 -6.09 3.05 -32.78
N GLN A 229 -4.96 3.47 -33.33
CA GLN A 229 -4.77 4.69 -34.09
C GLN A 229 -4.70 4.34 -35.57
N ASP A 230 -5.46 5.07 -36.38
CA ASP A 230 -5.28 5.13 -37.83
C ASP A 230 -3.87 5.69 -38.13
N GLU A 231 -3.00 4.85 -38.69
CA GLU A 231 -1.58 5.11 -38.95
C GLU A 231 -1.36 6.39 -39.78
N LYS A 232 -2.30 6.70 -40.68
CA LYS A 232 -2.17 7.83 -41.61
C LYS A 232 -2.86 9.10 -41.13
N LEU A 233 -3.65 9.04 -40.04
CA LEU A 233 -4.50 10.13 -39.55
C LEU A 233 -5.36 10.77 -40.67
N ASP A 234 -5.64 10.02 -41.73
CA ASP A 234 -6.42 10.49 -42.86
C ASP A 234 -7.91 10.09 -42.74
N ASN A 235 -8.23 9.36 -41.68
CA ASN A 235 -9.56 8.88 -41.33
C ASN A 235 -10.12 7.93 -42.41
N ILE A 236 -9.21 7.18 -43.05
CA ILE A 236 -9.47 6.13 -44.03
C ILE A 236 -8.96 4.81 -43.46
N ASP A 237 -9.85 3.85 -43.22
CA ASP A 237 -9.44 2.53 -42.72
C ASP A 237 -8.48 1.84 -43.73
N ASP A 238 -7.26 1.53 -43.29
CA ASP A 238 -6.21 0.89 -44.07
C ASP A 238 -6.27 -0.65 -43.94
N PRO A 239 -5.71 -1.42 -44.90
CA PRO A 239 -5.66 -2.88 -44.80
C PRO A 239 -4.85 -3.39 -43.60
N THR A 240 -3.87 -2.61 -43.13
CA THR A 240 -3.03 -2.91 -41.95
C THR A 240 -3.84 -2.84 -40.65
N ASP A 241 -4.81 -1.92 -40.54
CA ASP A 241 -5.73 -1.81 -39.39
C ASP A 241 -6.57 -3.07 -39.14
N PHE A 242 -6.68 -3.94 -40.15
CA PHE A 242 -7.44 -5.20 -40.10
C PHE A 242 -6.56 -6.45 -40.12
N ASN A 243 -5.23 -6.29 -40.06
CA ASN A 243 -4.33 -7.43 -40.03
C ASN A 243 -4.36 -8.14 -38.66
N ARG A 244 -3.75 -9.33 -38.57
CA ARG A 244 -3.73 -10.13 -37.32
C ARG A 244 -2.70 -9.63 -36.30
N TYR A 245 -1.94 -8.60 -36.63
CA TYR A 245 -0.71 -8.24 -35.95
C TYR A 245 -0.86 -6.94 -35.16
N ARG A 246 0.20 -6.59 -34.43
CA ARG A 246 0.29 -5.38 -33.62
C ARG A 246 1.51 -4.68 -34.18
N ASP A 247 1.34 -3.79 -35.13
CA ASP A 247 2.49 -3.19 -35.81
C ASP A 247 2.98 -1.94 -35.07
N PRO A 248 4.29 -1.62 -35.18
CA PRO A 248 4.84 -0.46 -34.47
C PRO A 248 4.19 0.85 -34.91
N GLY A 249 3.37 1.44 -34.03
CA GLY A 249 2.76 2.76 -34.25
C GLY A 249 1.23 2.78 -34.22
N GLU A 250 0.59 1.61 -34.33
CA GLU A 250 -0.88 1.50 -34.44
C GLU A 250 -1.62 1.60 -33.10
N GLN A 251 -0.93 1.54 -31.96
CA GLN A 251 -1.58 1.48 -30.64
C GLN A 251 -1.61 2.83 -29.91
N GLU A 252 -2.84 3.27 -29.63
CA GLU A 252 -3.10 4.34 -28.68
C GLU A 252 -3.16 3.77 -27.25
N GLY A 253 -2.44 4.39 -26.32
CA GLY A 253 -2.44 3.95 -24.93
C GLY A 253 -3.51 4.63 -24.10
N TYR A 254 -3.96 3.98 -23.03
CA TYR A 254 -4.80 4.60 -22.01
C TYR A 254 -3.95 5.26 -20.93
N THR A 255 -4.29 6.50 -20.58
CA THR A 255 -3.78 7.11 -19.35
C THR A 255 -4.45 6.49 -18.13
N LEU A 256 -3.88 6.63 -16.93
CA LEU A 256 -4.54 6.17 -15.70
C LEU A 256 -5.90 6.84 -15.48
N ASP A 257 -6.06 8.11 -15.90
CA ASP A 257 -7.35 8.80 -15.79
C ASP A 257 -8.39 8.19 -16.74
N ASP A 258 -7.98 7.84 -17.97
CA ASP A 258 -8.87 7.15 -18.92
C ASP A 258 -9.28 5.77 -18.41
N ILE A 259 -8.36 5.04 -17.76
CA ILE A 259 -8.65 3.74 -17.13
C ILE A 259 -9.64 3.93 -15.99
N ALA A 260 -9.38 4.86 -15.07
CA ALA A 260 -10.27 5.14 -13.94
C ALA A 260 -11.67 5.53 -14.44
N LYS A 261 -11.73 6.38 -15.47
CA LYS A 261 -12.97 6.77 -16.13
C LYS A 261 -13.66 5.57 -16.78
N ALA A 262 -12.97 4.76 -17.57
CA ALA A 262 -13.56 3.60 -18.24
C ALA A 262 -14.13 2.59 -17.23
N ILE A 263 -13.44 2.36 -16.11
CA ILE A 263 -13.95 1.50 -15.04
C ILE A 263 -15.21 2.13 -14.42
N ASN A 264 -15.18 3.42 -14.08
CA ASN A 264 -16.35 4.12 -13.52
C ASN A 264 -17.54 4.15 -14.49
N ASP A 265 -17.32 4.47 -15.77
CA ASP A 265 -18.33 4.50 -16.84
C ASP A 265 -18.93 3.09 -17.07
N SER A 266 -18.09 2.05 -17.09
CA SER A 266 -18.56 0.66 -17.18
C SER A 266 -19.39 0.25 -15.96
N MET A 267 -19.18 0.87 -14.79
CA MET A 267 -20.01 0.68 -13.60
C MET A 267 -21.31 1.50 -13.63
N GLU A 268 -21.44 2.51 -14.49
CA GLU A 268 -22.70 3.25 -14.71
C GLU A 268 -23.73 2.39 -15.46
N MET A 269 -23.27 1.46 -16.29
CA MET A 269 -24.12 0.48 -16.98
C MET A 269 -24.48 -0.70 -16.04
N GLY A 270 -25.13 -0.43 -14.91
CA GLY A 270 -25.63 -1.47 -13.99
C GLY A 270 -25.88 -1.00 -12.55
N ASN A 271 -26.29 -1.91 -11.66
CA ASN A 271 -26.52 -1.65 -10.23
C ASN A 271 -25.22 -1.46 -9.41
N VAL A 272 -24.14 -1.00 -10.05
CA VAL A 272 -22.77 -1.28 -9.61
C VAL A 272 -21.99 -0.04 -9.17
N LYS A 273 -22.40 1.17 -9.60
CA LYS A 273 -21.96 2.47 -9.04
C LYS A 273 -21.98 2.52 -7.50
N ARG A 274 -22.74 1.60 -6.91
CA ARG A 274 -22.95 1.33 -5.48
C ARG A 274 -21.69 0.87 -4.72
N LEU A 275 -20.77 0.13 -5.33
CA LEU A 275 -19.83 -0.69 -4.53
C LEU A 275 -18.45 -0.05 -4.31
N VAL A 276 -17.88 0.52 -5.38
CA VAL A 276 -16.53 1.10 -5.35
C VAL A 276 -16.47 2.38 -6.19
N SER A 277 -15.48 3.21 -5.89
CA SER A 277 -15.03 4.29 -6.76
C SER A 277 -13.57 4.09 -7.13
N VAL A 278 -13.24 4.31 -8.40
CA VAL A 278 -11.87 4.31 -8.89
C VAL A 278 -11.41 5.74 -9.13
N THR A 279 -10.26 6.11 -8.57
CA THR A 279 -9.68 7.46 -8.67
C THR A 279 -8.19 7.37 -8.93
N VAL A 280 -7.57 8.48 -9.38
CA VAL A 280 -6.12 8.58 -9.56
C VAL A 280 -5.57 9.58 -8.54
N GLU A 281 -4.67 9.11 -7.67
CA GLU A 281 -3.89 9.99 -6.80
C GLU A 281 -2.63 10.42 -7.54
N LYS A 282 -2.36 11.73 -7.62
CA LYS A 282 -1.19 12.31 -8.30
C LYS A 282 -0.32 13.07 -7.32
N ASP A 283 0.99 12.86 -7.39
CA ASP A 283 2.00 13.66 -6.70
C ASP A 283 2.88 14.36 -7.75
N GLU A 284 2.51 15.60 -8.06
CA GLU A 284 3.18 16.44 -9.06
C GLU A 284 4.64 16.75 -8.68
N THR A 285 4.95 16.81 -7.37
CA THR A 285 6.31 17.08 -6.86
C THR A 285 7.28 15.96 -7.21
N ARG A 286 6.79 14.71 -7.13
CA ARG A 286 7.56 13.50 -7.44
C ARG A 286 7.39 13.02 -8.88
N GLY A 287 6.46 13.61 -9.63
CA GLY A 287 6.13 13.23 -11.01
C GLY A 287 5.50 11.84 -11.11
N VAL A 288 4.74 11.42 -10.10
CA VAL A 288 4.15 10.06 -10.01
C VAL A 288 2.64 10.10 -9.83
N GLN A 289 1.99 9.01 -10.20
CA GLN A 289 0.55 8.81 -10.05
C GLN A 289 0.24 7.34 -9.71
N ARG A 290 -0.92 7.09 -9.10
CA ARG A 290 -1.40 5.73 -8.80
C ARG A 290 -2.92 5.63 -8.87
N LEU A 291 -3.41 4.47 -9.28
CA LEU A 291 -4.81 4.12 -9.27
C LEU A 291 -5.25 3.71 -7.86
N VAL A 292 -6.40 4.20 -7.42
CA VAL A 292 -6.97 3.92 -6.10
C VAL A 292 -8.42 3.47 -6.26
N VAL A 293 -8.69 2.21 -5.91
CA VAL A 293 -10.03 1.66 -5.79
C VAL A 293 -10.43 1.70 -4.33
N LYS A 294 -11.51 2.41 -4.02
CA LYS A 294 -12.05 2.56 -2.67
C LYS A 294 -13.41 1.88 -2.57
N SER A 295 -13.60 1.04 -1.55
CA SER A 295 -14.94 0.53 -1.17
C SER A 295 -15.80 1.63 -0.55
N HIS A 296 -17.08 1.67 -0.91
CA HIS A 296 -18.06 2.56 -0.27
C HIS A 296 -18.67 2.00 1.00
N ASN A 297 -18.75 0.67 1.13
CA ASN A 297 -19.41 0.00 2.26
C ASN A 297 -18.43 -0.51 3.33
N GLY A 298 -17.13 -0.26 3.14
CA GLY A 298 -16.06 -0.65 4.06
C GLY A 298 -15.87 -2.17 4.16
N GLN A 299 -16.26 -2.91 3.12
CA GLN A 299 -15.93 -4.32 2.95
C GLN A 299 -14.63 -4.50 2.14
N PRO A 300 -13.96 -5.66 2.24
CA PRO A 300 -12.79 -5.97 1.43
C PRO A 300 -13.10 -5.86 -0.07
N VAL A 301 -12.25 -5.11 -0.78
CA VAL A 301 -12.27 -5.04 -2.24
C VAL A 301 -11.33 -6.09 -2.80
N ARG A 302 -11.78 -6.82 -3.81
CA ARG A 302 -10.92 -7.65 -4.64
C ARG A 302 -10.95 -7.14 -6.05
N LEU A 303 -9.81 -7.30 -6.70
CA LEU A 303 -9.65 -7.12 -8.12
C LEU A 303 -8.96 -8.37 -8.65
N THR A 304 -9.57 -8.99 -9.64
CA THR A 304 -8.97 -10.00 -10.49
C THR A 304 -9.09 -9.48 -11.90
N THR A 305 -8.01 -9.56 -12.65
CA THR A 305 -7.99 -9.13 -14.04
C THR A 305 -7.65 -10.31 -14.92
N TRP A 306 -8.06 -10.32 -16.18
CA TRP A 306 -7.57 -11.30 -17.16
C TRP A 306 -7.76 -10.77 -18.59
N PRO A 307 -6.95 -11.21 -19.55
CA PRO A 307 -7.12 -10.87 -20.95
C PRO A 307 -8.43 -11.47 -21.47
N GLU A 308 -9.13 -10.80 -22.37
CA GLU A 308 -10.35 -11.36 -22.96
C GLU A 308 -10.02 -12.63 -23.75
N THR A 309 -10.55 -13.79 -23.31
CA THR A 309 -10.28 -15.10 -23.94
C THR A 309 -11.19 -15.39 -25.13
N ASP A 310 -12.24 -14.59 -25.32
CA ASP A 310 -13.17 -14.77 -26.43
C ASP A 310 -12.49 -14.35 -27.74
N GLN A 311 -12.48 -15.26 -28.71
CA GLN A 311 -11.99 -14.98 -30.06
C GLN A 311 -12.85 -13.88 -30.70
N GLN A 312 -12.26 -12.69 -30.85
CA GLN A 312 -12.91 -11.59 -31.55
C GLN A 312 -12.91 -11.90 -33.04
N LYS A 313 -14.07 -11.81 -33.68
CA LYS A 313 -14.16 -12.01 -35.12
C LYS A 313 -13.55 -10.79 -35.82
N LEU A 314 -12.59 -11.01 -36.72
CA LEU A 314 -12.04 -9.98 -37.60
C LEU A 314 -12.91 -9.79 -38.85
N ALA A 315 -12.59 -8.75 -39.61
CA ALA A 315 -13.13 -8.55 -40.95
C ALA A 315 -12.83 -9.77 -41.82
N GLN A 316 -13.86 -10.32 -42.46
CA GLN A 316 -13.72 -11.47 -43.35
C GLN A 316 -13.41 -10.97 -44.77
N GLY A 317 -12.58 -11.71 -45.51
CA GLY A 317 -12.14 -11.34 -46.84
C GLY A 317 -12.33 -12.42 -47.89
N ILE A 318 -12.25 -12.03 -49.16
CA ILE A 318 -12.15 -12.90 -50.33
C ILE A 318 -11.00 -12.38 -51.19
N GLY A 319 -9.98 -13.21 -51.38
CA GLY A 319 -8.87 -12.96 -52.29
C GLY A 319 -9.20 -13.46 -53.70
N GLY A 320 -8.97 -12.61 -54.69
CA GLY A 320 -9.10 -12.93 -56.11
C GLY A 320 -7.93 -13.74 -56.63
N THR A 321 -8.15 -14.42 -57.75
CA THR A 321 -7.09 -15.08 -58.50
C THR A 321 -6.26 -14.07 -59.28
N HIS A 322 -4.96 -14.34 -59.37
CA HIS A 322 -4.02 -13.52 -60.13
C HIS A 322 -4.38 -13.56 -61.61
N VAL A 323 -4.70 -12.40 -62.16
CA VAL A 323 -4.94 -12.17 -63.58
C VAL A 323 -3.78 -11.35 -64.17
N PRO A 324 -3.46 -11.47 -65.47
CA PRO A 324 -2.38 -10.70 -66.07
C PRO A 324 -2.56 -9.18 -65.89
N ALA A 325 -1.45 -8.45 -65.73
CA ALA A 325 -1.49 -7.00 -65.61
C ALA A 325 -2.15 -6.33 -66.81
N GLY A 326 -3.07 -5.39 -66.55
CA GLY A 326 -3.91 -4.79 -67.58
C GLY A 326 -5.17 -5.61 -67.87
N PHE A 327 -5.67 -6.36 -66.89
CA PHE A 327 -6.93 -7.07 -66.99
C PHE A 327 -8.06 -6.10 -67.35
N VAL A 328 -8.88 -6.51 -68.31
CA VAL A 328 -10.09 -5.82 -68.72
C VAL A 328 -11.21 -6.85 -68.86
N ALA A 329 -12.38 -6.54 -68.32
CA ALA A 329 -13.57 -7.37 -68.51
C ALA A 329 -13.91 -7.45 -70.00
N ASP A 330 -14.01 -8.65 -70.54
CA ASP A 330 -14.26 -8.95 -71.96
C ASP A 330 -15.76 -9.02 -72.31
N ALA A 331 -16.66 -9.04 -71.31
CA ALA A 331 -18.10 -9.00 -71.49
C ALA A 331 -18.83 -8.39 -70.28
N ASP A 332 -20.06 -7.93 -70.50
CA ASP A 332 -20.95 -7.46 -69.43
C ASP A 332 -21.30 -8.63 -68.48
N SER A 333 -21.16 -8.38 -67.18
CA SER A 333 -21.37 -9.35 -66.11
C SER A 333 -21.87 -8.70 -64.84
N THR A 334 -22.40 -9.50 -63.92
CA THR A 334 -22.86 -9.03 -62.61
C THR A 334 -22.16 -9.79 -61.50
N MET A 335 -21.66 -9.06 -60.51
CA MET A 335 -21.21 -9.58 -59.23
C MET A 335 -22.27 -9.23 -58.17
N THR A 336 -22.85 -10.22 -57.52
CA THR A 336 -23.82 -9.99 -56.44
C THR A 336 -23.16 -10.24 -55.10
N VAL A 337 -23.02 -9.20 -54.27
CA VAL A 337 -22.57 -9.32 -52.88
C VAL A 337 -23.78 -9.67 -52.03
N ASP A 338 -23.73 -10.78 -51.30
CA ASP A 338 -24.80 -11.29 -50.45
C ASP A 338 -24.28 -11.45 -49.02
N PHE A 339 -24.78 -10.63 -48.09
CA PHE A 339 -24.37 -10.62 -46.67
C PHE A 339 -25.00 -11.74 -45.83
N LEU A 340 -25.68 -12.71 -46.47
CA LEU A 340 -26.27 -13.89 -45.83
C LEU A 340 -27.31 -13.58 -44.72
N ASN A 341 -27.74 -12.33 -44.63
CA ASN A 341 -28.77 -11.80 -43.73
C ASN A 341 -30.03 -11.33 -44.49
N GLY A 342 -30.13 -11.66 -45.78
CA GLY A 342 -31.20 -11.23 -46.69
C GLY A 342 -30.93 -9.93 -47.43
N VAL A 343 -29.79 -9.26 -47.18
CA VAL A 343 -29.36 -8.06 -47.91
C VAL A 343 -28.37 -8.44 -49.03
N THR A 344 -28.70 -8.07 -50.27
CA THR A 344 -27.86 -8.32 -51.46
C THR A 344 -27.68 -7.05 -52.28
N TYR A 345 -26.49 -6.85 -52.84
CA TYR A 345 -26.15 -5.73 -53.73
C TYR A 345 -25.61 -6.25 -55.06
N ASP A 346 -26.20 -5.80 -56.16
CA ASP A 346 -25.71 -6.12 -57.51
C ASP A 346 -24.73 -5.06 -58.01
N VAL A 347 -23.54 -5.50 -58.36
CA VAL A 347 -22.47 -4.71 -58.94
C VAL A 347 -22.33 -5.07 -60.42
N LYS A 348 -22.63 -4.13 -61.31
CA LYS A 348 -22.54 -4.34 -62.75
C LYS A 348 -21.13 -4.08 -63.25
N VAL A 349 -20.53 -5.10 -63.84
CA VAL A 349 -19.23 -5.03 -64.52
C VAL A 349 -19.49 -4.96 -66.02
N ALA A 350 -19.06 -3.88 -66.67
CA ALA A 350 -19.22 -3.65 -68.10
C ALA A 350 -18.01 -4.18 -68.86
N ALA A 351 -18.22 -4.59 -70.11
CA ALA A 351 -17.12 -4.87 -71.03
C ALA A 351 -16.22 -3.63 -71.15
N GLY A 352 -14.92 -3.78 -70.88
CA GLY A 352 -13.97 -2.66 -70.85
C GLY A 352 -13.57 -2.20 -69.45
N ASP A 353 -14.25 -2.62 -68.38
CA ASP A 353 -13.86 -2.27 -67.01
C ASP A 353 -12.50 -2.88 -66.65
N THR A 354 -11.61 -2.06 -66.11
CA THR A 354 -10.35 -2.51 -65.52
C THR A 354 -10.58 -3.07 -64.11
N LEU A 355 -9.57 -3.75 -63.54
CA LEU A 355 -9.67 -4.23 -62.15
C LEU A 355 -9.88 -3.08 -61.14
N ALA A 356 -9.30 -1.91 -61.40
CA ALA A 356 -9.49 -0.70 -60.61
C ALA A 356 -10.93 -0.19 -60.67
N ASP A 357 -11.56 -0.23 -61.86
CA ASP A 357 -12.98 0.13 -62.03
C ASP A 357 -13.90 -0.82 -61.27
N ILE A 358 -13.58 -2.12 -61.29
CA ILE A 358 -14.33 -3.16 -60.56
C ILE A 358 -14.18 -2.97 -59.05
N ALA A 359 -12.95 -2.72 -58.55
CA ALA A 359 -12.70 -2.43 -57.14
C ALA A 359 -13.44 -1.16 -56.69
N ALA A 360 -13.43 -0.08 -57.47
CA ALA A 360 -14.17 1.14 -57.18
C ALA A 360 -15.70 0.91 -57.09
N LYS A 361 -16.25 0.07 -57.97
CA LYS A 361 -17.66 -0.31 -57.93
C LYS A 361 -17.99 -1.17 -56.70
N LEU A 362 -17.11 -2.07 -56.28
CA LEU A 362 -17.29 -2.84 -55.04
C LEU A 362 -17.19 -1.97 -53.78
N ARG A 363 -16.30 -0.98 -53.75
CA ARG A 363 -16.20 0.01 -52.66
C ARG A 363 -17.50 0.83 -52.49
N SER A 364 -18.34 0.92 -53.52
CA SER A 364 -19.64 1.59 -53.44
C SER A 364 -20.73 0.78 -52.72
N VAL A 365 -20.49 -0.52 -52.47
CA VAL A 365 -21.39 -1.39 -51.71
C VAL A 365 -21.25 -1.08 -50.22
N PRO A 366 -22.34 -0.70 -49.51
CA PRO A 366 -22.29 -0.46 -48.07
C PRO A 366 -21.79 -1.70 -47.32
N GLY A 367 -20.80 -1.53 -46.45
CA GLY A 367 -20.23 -2.63 -45.67
C GLY A 367 -19.15 -3.45 -46.38
N ILE A 368 -18.77 -3.11 -47.62
CA ILE A 368 -17.65 -3.73 -48.34
C ILE A 368 -16.53 -2.71 -48.55
N TRP A 369 -15.31 -3.21 -48.45
CA TRP A 369 -14.08 -2.59 -48.92
C TRP A 369 -13.47 -3.48 -49.99
N ALA A 370 -12.79 -2.90 -50.97
CA ALA A 370 -12.09 -3.67 -52.00
C ALA A 370 -10.80 -2.98 -52.44
N SER A 371 -9.81 -3.76 -52.86
CA SER A 371 -8.54 -3.27 -53.42
C SER A 371 -8.19 -3.95 -54.74
N ASP A 372 -7.62 -3.18 -55.64
CA ASP A 372 -6.98 -3.62 -56.87
C ASP A 372 -5.46 -3.68 -56.65
N ASN A 373 -4.97 -4.88 -56.34
CA ASN A 373 -3.56 -5.11 -56.04
C ASN A 373 -2.80 -5.50 -57.32
N ALA A 374 -1.51 -5.15 -57.42
CA ALA A 374 -0.68 -5.41 -58.59
C ALA A 374 0.79 -5.65 -58.22
N ASP A 375 1.44 -6.61 -58.90
CA ASP A 375 2.87 -6.95 -58.70
C ASP A 375 3.76 -6.61 -59.92
N GLY A 376 3.18 -5.92 -60.91
CA GLY A 376 3.83 -5.57 -62.18
C GLY A 376 3.63 -6.59 -63.31
N ALA A 377 3.47 -7.88 -63.01
CA ALA A 377 3.16 -8.93 -63.98
C ALA A 377 1.68 -9.36 -63.93
N ASN A 378 1.07 -9.31 -62.76
CA ASN A 378 -0.29 -9.69 -62.45
C ASN A 378 -1.01 -8.60 -61.66
N GLN A 379 -2.34 -8.71 -61.62
CA GLN A 379 -3.26 -7.95 -60.80
C GLN A 379 -4.25 -8.91 -60.13
N TRP A 380 -4.77 -8.57 -58.96
CA TRP A 380 -5.84 -9.34 -58.29
C TRP A 380 -6.74 -8.42 -57.47
N LEU A 381 -7.96 -8.89 -57.24
CA LEU A 381 -8.97 -8.16 -56.50
C LEU A 381 -9.02 -8.72 -55.08
N GLU A 382 -8.99 -7.85 -54.10
CA GLU A 382 -9.21 -8.20 -52.70
C GLU A 382 -10.51 -7.55 -52.24
N VAL A 383 -11.39 -8.31 -51.60
CA VAL A 383 -12.66 -7.81 -51.09
C VAL A 383 -12.74 -8.14 -49.61
N VAL A 384 -13.18 -7.21 -48.78
CA VAL A 384 -13.23 -7.36 -47.32
C VAL A 384 -14.53 -6.74 -46.78
N ALA A 385 -15.13 -7.38 -45.78
CA ALA A 385 -16.26 -6.78 -45.07
C ALA A 385 -15.77 -5.72 -44.09
N ARG A 386 -16.35 -4.52 -44.12
CA ARG A 386 -15.98 -3.42 -43.20
C ARG A 386 -16.33 -3.71 -41.74
N ALA A 387 -17.40 -4.47 -41.51
CA ALA A 387 -17.85 -4.85 -40.17
C ALA A 387 -17.25 -6.21 -39.79
N PRO A 388 -16.48 -6.30 -38.68
CA PRO A 388 -15.88 -7.55 -38.25
C PRO A 388 -16.92 -8.66 -38.03
N GLY A 389 -16.58 -9.90 -38.37
CA GLY A 389 -17.45 -11.06 -38.22
C GLY A 389 -18.67 -11.12 -39.13
N THR A 390 -18.81 -10.19 -40.10
CA THR A 390 -19.90 -10.21 -41.08
C THR A 390 -19.55 -11.15 -42.23
N PRO A 391 -20.25 -12.29 -42.36
CA PRO A 391 -20.01 -13.19 -43.48
C PRO A 391 -20.69 -12.63 -44.73
N TYR A 392 -20.05 -12.79 -45.87
CA TYR A 392 -20.64 -12.44 -47.16
C TYR A 392 -20.19 -13.42 -48.23
N GLN A 393 -20.93 -13.48 -49.33
CA GLN A 393 -20.55 -14.24 -50.51
C GLN A 393 -20.70 -13.37 -51.75
N ILE A 394 -19.82 -13.57 -52.73
CA ILE A 394 -19.91 -12.94 -54.03
C ILE A 394 -20.37 -14.00 -55.02
N LYS A 395 -21.56 -13.82 -55.59
CA LYS A 395 -22.07 -14.63 -56.69
C LYS A 395 -21.61 -14.01 -58.01
N LEU A 396 -20.99 -14.82 -58.86
CA LEU A 396 -20.30 -14.36 -60.07
C LEU A 396 -21.03 -14.90 -61.30
N THR A 397 -21.30 -14.03 -62.27
CA THR A 397 -21.90 -14.40 -63.56
C THR A 397 -21.00 -13.98 -64.72
N GLY A 398 -20.98 -14.74 -65.81
CA GLY A 398 -20.14 -14.39 -66.97
C GLY A 398 -18.63 -14.49 -66.68
N ASN A 399 -17.84 -13.58 -67.24
CA ASN A 399 -16.39 -13.72 -67.31
C ASN A 399 -15.63 -13.23 -66.05
N VAL A 400 -16.32 -12.55 -65.12
CA VAL A 400 -15.77 -12.24 -63.77
C VAL A 400 -15.60 -13.47 -62.88
N ARG A 401 -16.10 -14.64 -63.28
CA ARG A 401 -15.79 -15.93 -62.63
C ARG A 401 -14.29 -16.19 -62.56
N ASN A 402 -13.54 -15.73 -63.56
CA ASN A 402 -12.09 -15.91 -63.63
C ASN A 402 -11.33 -15.00 -62.65
N LEU A 403 -11.99 -14.04 -62.01
CA LEU A 403 -11.39 -13.19 -60.98
C LEU A 403 -11.26 -13.89 -59.63
N PHE A 404 -11.95 -15.01 -59.42
CA PHE A 404 -11.90 -15.76 -58.16
C PHE A 404 -11.84 -17.29 -58.37
N GLY A 405 -11.10 -17.74 -59.40
CA GLY A 405 -10.83 -19.18 -59.58
C GLY A 405 -11.89 -19.99 -60.33
N SER A 406 -12.68 -19.35 -61.20
CA SER A 406 -13.69 -20.01 -62.07
C SER A 406 -14.84 -20.68 -61.32
N VAL A 407 -15.36 -20.03 -60.28
CA VAL A 407 -16.49 -20.52 -59.48
C VAL A 407 -17.71 -19.58 -59.56
N ASP A 408 -18.91 -20.12 -59.32
CA ASP A 408 -20.16 -19.37 -59.37
C ASP A 408 -20.44 -18.57 -58.09
N THR A 409 -19.82 -18.96 -56.99
CA THR A 409 -19.97 -18.30 -55.69
C THR A 409 -18.69 -18.47 -54.90
N VAL A 410 -18.20 -17.37 -54.34
CA VAL A 410 -17.12 -17.40 -53.34
C VAL A 410 -17.64 -16.84 -52.04
N SER A 411 -17.44 -17.57 -50.97
CA SER A 411 -17.81 -17.14 -49.62
C SER A 411 -16.59 -16.59 -48.90
N SER A 412 -16.81 -15.58 -48.07
CA SER A 412 -15.81 -15.07 -47.15
C SER A 412 -15.45 -16.14 -46.13
N ASN A 413 -14.16 -16.23 -45.78
CA ASN A 413 -13.71 -17.13 -44.73
C ASN A 413 -13.79 -16.42 -43.37
N PRO A 414 -14.28 -17.07 -42.31
CA PRO A 414 -14.18 -16.53 -40.96
C PRO A 414 -12.70 -16.37 -40.60
N VAL A 415 -12.36 -15.17 -40.16
CA VAL A 415 -11.06 -14.83 -39.61
C VAL A 415 -11.31 -14.39 -38.18
N ASP A 416 -10.71 -15.09 -37.23
CA ASP A 416 -10.72 -14.69 -35.83
C ASP A 416 -9.39 -14.01 -35.51
N LYS A 417 -9.46 -12.99 -34.65
CA LYS A 417 -8.29 -12.34 -34.04
C LYS A 417 -7.66 -13.38 -33.12
N ASN A 418 -6.34 -13.50 -33.22
CA ASN A 418 -5.57 -14.31 -32.29
C ASN A 418 -5.88 -13.85 -30.85
N THR A 419 -6.25 -14.81 -30.00
CA THR A 419 -6.42 -14.58 -28.57
C THR A 419 -5.03 -14.38 -28.01
N ASP A 420 -4.71 -13.15 -27.60
CA ASP A 420 -3.41 -12.86 -27.02
C ASP A 420 -3.31 -13.47 -25.64
N HIS A 421 -2.34 -14.36 -25.47
CA HIS A 421 -1.88 -14.86 -24.17
C HIS A 421 -0.92 -13.87 -23.53
N SER A 422 -1.01 -12.58 -23.91
CA SER A 422 -0.26 -11.52 -23.26
C SER A 422 -0.43 -11.66 -21.77
N HIS A 423 0.68 -11.97 -21.14
CA HIS A 423 0.71 -12.56 -19.82
C HIS A 423 0.55 -11.53 -18.71
N ILE A 424 0.28 -10.28 -19.08
CA ILE A 424 0.20 -9.17 -18.16
C ILE A 424 -1.14 -8.46 -18.28
N ASP A 425 -2.00 -8.84 -17.35
CA ASP A 425 -3.22 -8.15 -17.05
C ASP A 425 -2.84 -6.83 -16.34
N LEU A 426 -3.50 -5.72 -16.64
CA LEU A 426 -3.39 -4.42 -15.99
C LEU A 426 -3.41 -4.53 -14.46
N GLY A 427 -4.22 -5.43 -13.89
CA GLY A 427 -4.26 -5.64 -12.45
C GLY A 427 -2.93 -6.13 -11.88
N ARG A 428 -2.29 -7.08 -12.58
CA ARG A 428 -0.94 -7.57 -12.26
C ARG A 428 0.10 -6.50 -12.55
N LEU A 429 -0.03 -5.75 -13.66
CA LEU A 429 0.87 -4.66 -14.03
C LEU A 429 0.97 -3.64 -12.90
N LEU A 430 -0.20 -3.15 -12.47
CA LEU A 430 -0.37 -2.12 -11.46
C LEU A 430 -0.21 -2.62 -10.01
N GLY A 431 0.00 -3.93 -9.78
CA GLY A 431 0.15 -4.49 -8.42
C GLY A 431 -1.12 -4.36 -7.56
N ILE A 432 -2.29 -4.24 -8.20
CA ILE A 432 -3.61 -4.09 -7.56
C ILE A 432 -4.41 -5.38 -7.54
N GLU A 433 -3.95 -6.40 -8.25
CA GLU A 433 -4.55 -7.72 -8.24
C GLU A 433 -4.45 -8.35 -6.84
N THR A 434 -5.53 -9.02 -6.45
CA THR A 434 -5.69 -9.66 -5.13
C THR A 434 -5.67 -11.19 -5.19
N ALA A 435 -5.65 -11.76 -6.39
CA ALA A 435 -5.52 -13.19 -6.61
C ALA A 435 -4.04 -13.56 -6.87
N LEU A 436 -3.57 -14.66 -6.28
CA LEU A 436 -2.25 -15.20 -6.57
C LEU A 436 -2.32 -16.02 -7.86
N LYS A 437 -1.80 -15.46 -8.95
CA LYS A 437 -1.64 -16.19 -10.22
C LYS A 437 -0.23 -16.75 -10.37
N SER A 438 -0.11 -18.04 -10.69
CA SER A 438 1.16 -18.67 -11.05
C SER A 438 1.76 -18.06 -12.31
N THR A 439 3.00 -18.43 -12.62
CA THR A 439 3.52 -18.29 -13.98
C THR A 439 2.64 -19.05 -14.97
N GLU A 440 2.71 -18.68 -16.24
CA GLU A 440 2.09 -19.47 -17.29
C GLU A 440 2.86 -20.76 -17.50
N LEU A 441 2.09 -21.82 -17.70
CA LEU A 441 2.58 -23.17 -17.89
C LEU A 441 1.92 -23.72 -19.14
N VAL A 442 2.69 -24.43 -19.97
CA VAL A 442 2.10 -25.16 -21.10
C VAL A 442 1.10 -26.22 -20.59
N PRO A 443 0.00 -26.54 -21.28
CA PRO A 443 -1.00 -27.51 -20.83
C PRO A 443 -0.45 -28.92 -20.59
N THR A 444 0.71 -29.24 -21.17
CA THR A 444 1.43 -30.50 -20.95
C THR A 444 2.34 -30.47 -19.73
N TRP A 445 2.44 -29.33 -19.04
CA TRP A 445 3.24 -29.18 -17.83
C TRP A 445 2.68 -30.04 -16.72
N ASN A 446 3.58 -30.73 -16.02
CA ASN A 446 3.25 -31.56 -14.88
C ASN A 446 4.32 -31.44 -13.78
N VAL A 447 3.91 -31.73 -12.55
CA VAL A 447 4.85 -31.86 -11.43
C VAL A 447 5.20 -33.34 -11.26
N ASN A 448 6.47 -33.65 -11.42
CA ASN A 448 6.99 -34.96 -11.03
C ASN A 448 7.42 -34.91 -9.55
N THR A 449 6.57 -35.40 -8.66
CA THR A 449 6.77 -35.49 -7.21
C THR A 449 7.39 -36.83 -6.76
N THR A 450 8.06 -37.57 -7.67
CA THR A 450 8.75 -38.82 -7.32
C THR A 450 9.99 -38.56 -6.45
N ALA A 451 10.50 -39.61 -5.80
CA ALA A 451 11.63 -39.54 -4.87
C ALA A 451 12.92 -38.87 -5.43
N ALA A 452 13.08 -38.79 -6.76
CA ALA A 452 14.20 -38.09 -7.39
C ALA A 452 14.10 -36.55 -7.32
N ASN A 453 12.88 -36.01 -7.32
CA ASN A 453 12.61 -34.56 -7.32
C ASN A 453 12.05 -34.03 -6.00
N GLY A 454 11.66 -34.93 -5.08
CA GLY A 454 11.13 -34.60 -3.76
C GLY A 454 9.61 -34.37 -3.76
N ALA A 455 9.00 -34.53 -2.59
CA ALA A 455 7.56 -34.32 -2.40
C ALA A 455 7.19 -32.84 -2.53
N LEU A 456 6.01 -32.56 -3.08
CA LEU A 456 5.42 -31.22 -3.06
C LEU A 456 4.82 -31.01 -1.66
N HIS A 457 5.30 -29.98 -0.96
CA HIS A 457 4.79 -29.58 0.34
C HIS A 457 4.51 -28.08 0.32
N TRP A 458 3.24 -27.67 0.29
CA TRP A 458 2.86 -26.26 0.36
C TRP A 458 2.13 -25.97 1.66
N LYS A 459 2.48 -24.84 2.28
CA LYS A 459 1.78 -24.30 3.45
C LYS A 459 1.01 -23.05 3.03
N PHE A 460 -0.18 -22.92 3.57
CA PHE A 460 -1.12 -21.84 3.33
C PHE A 460 -1.47 -21.17 4.67
N GLN A 461 -1.53 -19.85 4.69
CA GLN A 461 -1.95 -19.09 5.86
C GLN A 461 -2.79 -17.87 5.46
N SER A 462 -3.87 -17.63 6.20
CA SER A 462 -4.72 -16.44 6.07
C SER A 462 -5.25 -16.04 7.44
N GLY A 463 -4.71 -14.96 8.01
CA GLY A 463 -4.94 -14.60 9.41
C GLY A 463 -4.52 -15.75 10.34
N ASP A 464 -5.47 -16.24 11.14
CA ASP A 464 -5.28 -17.36 12.07
C ASP A 464 -5.49 -18.74 11.40
N ARG A 465 -6.07 -18.78 10.20
CA ARG A 465 -6.28 -20.04 9.46
C ARG A 465 -4.97 -20.51 8.85
N LYS A 466 -4.63 -21.77 9.07
CA LYS A 466 -3.45 -22.44 8.50
C LYS A 466 -3.90 -23.75 7.86
N GLY A 467 -3.26 -24.11 6.76
CA GLY A 467 -3.43 -25.41 6.12
C GLY A 467 -2.17 -25.82 5.37
N GLU A 468 -2.02 -27.11 5.12
CA GLU A 468 -0.89 -27.65 4.39
C GLU A 468 -1.33 -28.76 3.44
N ILE A 469 -0.63 -28.90 2.33
CA ILE A 469 -0.80 -29.99 1.37
C ILE A 469 0.53 -30.67 1.15
N PHE A 470 0.50 -32.00 1.17
CA PHE A 470 1.67 -32.85 0.95
C PHE A 470 1.35 -33.91 -0.11
N ILE A 471 2.03 -33.84 -1.25
CA ILE A 471 1.87 -34.75 -2.38
C ILE A 471 3.21 -35.43 -2.64
N ASN A 472 3.21 -36.77 -2.65
CA ASN A 472 4.40 -37.57 -2.84
C ASN A 472 4.13 -38.70 -3.83
N SER A 473 5.14 -39.03 -4.65
CA SER A 473 5.15 -40.20 -5.53
C SER A 473 4.15 -40.15 -6.69
N ASP A 474 3.72 -38.96 -7.09
CA ASP A 474 3.00 -38.73 -8.34
C ASP A 474 3.99 -38.29 -9.44
N PRO A 475 4.21 -39.11 -10.48
CA PRO A 475 5.12 -38.77 -11.57
C PRO A 475 4.56 -37.71 -12.53
N ASN A 476 3.23 -37.49 -12.57
CA ASN A 476 2.57 -36.67 -13.59
C ASN A 476 1.40 -35.85 -12.99
N LEU A 477 1.60 -35.20 -11.84
CA LEU A 477 0.56 -34.37 -11.23
C LEU A 477 0.22 -33.20 -12.16
N THR A 478 -1.01 -33.17 -12.68
CA THR A 478 -1.48 -32.09 -13.55
C THR A 478 -1.89 -30.85 -12.72
N LEU A 479 -1.93 -29.69 -13.37
CA LEU A 479 -2.34 -28.44 -12.71
C LEU A 479 -3.79 -28.49 -12.22
N GLN A 480 -4.68 -29.14 -12.97
CA GLN A 480 -6.09 -29.32 -12.62
C GLN A 480 -6.26 -30.24 -11.40
N GLU A 481 -5.49 -31.32 -11.32
CA GLU A 481 -5.48 -32.20 -10.15
C GLU A 481 -4.96 -31.46 -8.90
N LEU A 482 -3.89 -30.69 -9.05
CA LEU A 482 -3.37 -29.85 -7.95
C LEU A 482 -4.42 -28.85 -7.46
N ALA A 483 -5.08 -28.10 -8.35
CA ALA A 483 -6.14 -27.16 -7.98
C ALA A 483 -7.32 -27.84 -7.27
N THR A 484 -7.70 -29.03 -7.74
CA THR A 484 -8.76 -29.84 -7.12
C THR A 484 -8.37 -30.28 -5.72
N GLN A 485 -7.13 -30.73 -5.52
CA GLN A 485 -6.64 -31.13 -4.20
C GLN A 485 -6.51 -29.95 -3.23
N ILE A 486 -6.03 -28.78 -3.69
CA ILE A 486 -5.98 -27.56 -2.87
C ILE A 486 -7.39 -27.19 -2.41
N THR A 487 -8.36 -27.19 -3.32
CA THR A 487 -9.77 -26.88 -3.00
C THR A 487 -10.39 -27.93 -2.08
N ALA A 488 -10.00 -29.20 -2.18
CA ALA A 488 -10.49 -30.25 -1.27
C ALA A 488 -9.93 -30.11 0.15
N VAL A 489 -8.66 -29.74 0.30
CA VAL A 489 -7.99 -29.61 1.61
C VAL A 489 -8.36 -28.29 2.30
N MET A 490 -8.43 -27.20 1.53
CA MET A 490 -8.60 -25.84 2.05
C MET A 490 -10.03 -25.31 1.89
N GLY A 491 -10.97 -26.13 1.40
CA GLY A 491 -12.25 -25.76 0.79
C GLY A 491 -13.18 -24.86 1.60
N ASP A 492 -12.91 -24.68 2.89
CA ASP A 492 -13.63 -23.75 3.75
C ASP A 492 -13.23 -22.28 3.51
N TRP A 493 -12.01 -22.01 3.02
CA TRP A 493 -11.48 -20.63 2.94
C TRP A 493 -10.58 -20.30 1.75
N VAL A 494 -10.03 -21.27 1.01
CA VAL A 494 -9.27 -21.03 -0.24
C VAL A 494 -10.02 -21.60 -1.43
N GLU A 495 -9.99 -20.87 -2.54
CA GLU A 495 -10.43 -21.30 -3.86
C GLU A 495 -9.21 -21.38 -4.80
N ALA A 496 -9.07 -22.52 -5.48
CA ALA A 496 -8.05 -22.73 -6.50
C ALA A 496 -8.71 -23.04 -7.84
N VAL A 497 -8.41 -22.23 -8.86
CA VAL A 497 -8.98 -22.36 -10.21
C VAL A 497 -7.83 -22.45 -11.22
N VAL A 498 -8.03 -23.23 -12.28
CA VAL A 498 -7.13 -23.24 -13.44
C VAL A 498 -7.75 -22.37 -14.53
N GLU A 499 -7.06 -21.30 -14.89
CA GLU A 499 -7.34 -20.52 -16.09
C GLU A 499 -6.61 -21.21 -17.25
N THR A 500 -7.29 -21.36 -18.39
CA THR A 500 -6.71 -21.94 -19.61
C THR A 500 -6.95 -20.97 -20.75
N ASP A 501 -5.87 -20.57 -21.40
CA ASP A 501 -5.91 -19.71 -22.57
C ASP A 501 -5.87 -20.58 -23.83
N ALA A 502 -6.83 -20.36 -24.72
CA ALA A 502 -7.02 -21.16 -25.92
C ALA A 502 -5.92 -20.86 -26.94
N PRO A 503 -5.34 -21.87 -27.63
CA PRO A 503 -4.28 -21.63 -28.60
C PRO A 503 -4.77 -20.73 -29.74
N ASP A 504 -3.84 -20.07 -30.41
CA ASP A 504 -4.15 -19.35 -31.64
C ASP A 504 -4.85 -20.26 -32.67
N GLY A 505 -5.90 -19.72 -33.30
CA GLY A 505 -6.69 -20.45 -34.29
C GLY A 505 -5.83 -20.90 -35.49
N THR A 506 -6.11 -22.08 -36.04
CA THR A 506 -5.40 -22.53 -37.25
C THR A 506 -5.72 -21.60 -38.42
N LYS A 507 -4.69 -21.21 -39.18
CA LYS A 507 -4.83 -20.36 -40.38
C LYS A 507 -5.95 -20.90 -41.29
N PRO A 508 -6.96 -20.09 -41.64
CA PRO A 508 -7.91 -20.49 -42.68
C PRO A 508 -7.13 -20.60 -43.99
N THR A 509 -7.14 -21.78 -44.61
CA THR A 509 -6.58 -21.97 -45.94
C THR A 509 -7.70 -21.89 -46.97
N PRO A 510 -7.68 -20.92 -47.92
CA PRO A 510 -6.73 -19.82 -48.10
C PRO A 510 -7.05 -18.57 -47.25
N ASP A 511 -6.00 -17.91 -46.72
CA ASP A 511 -6.12 -16.64 -46.00
C ASP A 511 -6.08 -15.49 -47.03
N PRO A 512 -7.19 -14.76 -47.21
CA PRO A 512 -7.29 -13.71 -48.21
C PRO A 512 -6.35 -12.52 -47.95
N LEU A 513 -5.88 -12.35 -46.70
CA LEU A 513 -4.99 -11.26 -46.27
C LEU A 513 -3.50 -11.67 -46.31
N GLY A 514 -3.16 -12.87 -46.78
CA GLY A 514 -1.77 -13.31 -46.97
C GLY A 514 -0.96 -13.62 -45.70
N ASN A 515 -1.50 -13.41 -44.51
CA ASN A 515 -0.75 -13.48 -43.25
C ASN A 515 0.02 -14.80 -43.03
N SER A 516 1.27 -14.73 -42.57
CA SER A 516 2.09 -15.91 -42.26
C SER A 516 1.58 -16.63 -41.00
N GLY A 517 1.57 -17.96 -41.05
CA GLY A 517 1.11 -18.77 -39.92
C GLY A 517 2.06 -18.70 -38.72
N ALA A 518 3.33 -18.34 -38.90
CA ALA A 518 4.39 -18.58 -37.91
C ALA A 518 4.31 -17.75 -36.60
N ASN A 519 3.41 -16.77 -36.52
CA ASN A 519 3.15 -15.99 -35.32
C ASN A 519 2.12 -16.68 -34.40
N PHE A 520 2.43 -17.89 -33.94
CA PHE A 520 1.54 -18.70 -33.09
C PHE A 520 1.89 -18.57 -31.61
N GLU A 521 0.87 -18.35 -30.79
CA GLU A 521 0.90 -18.56 -29.35
C GLU A 521 0.34 -19.95 -29.01
N ALA A 522 1.16 -20.74 -28.32
CA ALA A 522 0.73 -22.05 -27.82
C ALA A 522 -0.19 -21.86 -26.63
N ALA A 523 -1.22 -22.72 -26.49
CA ALA A 523 -2.09 -22.71 -25.32
C ALA A 523 -1.28 -22.68 -24.02
N THR A 524 -1.75 -21.93 -23.03
CA THR A 524 -1.16 -21.83 -21.69
C THR A 524 -2.21 -22.03 -20.60
N GLN A 525 -1.73 -22.32 -19.39
CA GLN A 525 -2.55 -22.49 -18.20
C GLN A 525 -1.91 -21.79 -17.00
N ARG A 526 -2.77 -21.32 -16.09
CA ARG A 526 -2.37 -20.66 -14.84
C ARG A 526 -3.16 -21.19 -13.67
N LEU A 527 -2.51 -21.35 -12.53
CA LEU A 527 -3.16 -21.62 -11.25
C LEU A 527 -3.47 -20.29 -10.57
N VAL A 528 -4.74 -20.07 -10.25
CA VAL A 528 -5.22 -18.90 -9.54
C VAL A 528 -5.67 -19.31 -8.15
N LEU A 529 -5.03 -18.74 -7.13
CA LEU A 529 -5.33 -18.99 -5.72
C LEU A 529 -5.87 -17.72 -5.08
N ARG A 530 -7.01 -17.83 -4.38
CA ARG A 530 -7.60 -16.72 -3.65
C ARG A 530 -8.35 -17.18 -2.41
N THR A 531 -8.50 -16.30 -1.43
CA THR A 531 -9.34 -16.57 -0.26
C THR A 531 -10.80 -16.25 -0.58
N LYS A 532 -11.73 -17.02 0.01
CA LYS A 532 -13.17 -16.81 -0.21
C LYS A 532 -13.70 -15.54 0.45
N ASP A 533 -13.03 -15.03 1.49
CA ASP A 533 -13.37 -13.81 2.23
C ASP A 533 -12.50 -12.59 1.86
N GLY A 534 -11.47 -12.76 1.04
CA GLY A 534 -10.62 -11.66 0.58
C GLY A 534 -9.60 -11.23 1.63
N ALA A 535 -9.43 -12.07 2.65
CA ALA A 535 -8.34 -11.95 3.59
C ALA A 535 -7.02 -12.25 2.88
N PRO A 536 -5.90 -11.70 3.39
CA PRO A 536 -4.57 -12.01 2.88
C PRO A 536 -4.32 -13.52 2.78
N LEU A 537 -3.71 -13.94 1.69
CA LEU A 537 -3.26 -15.31 1.47
C LEU A 537 -1.74 -15.34 1.43
N VAL A 538 -1.15 -16.26 2.19
CA VAL A 538 0.28 -16.55 2.17
C VAL A 538 0.45 -17.99 1.73
N VAL A 539 1.23 -18.19 0.67
CA VAL A 539 1.60 -19.51 0.12
C VAL A 539 3.12 -19.60 0.05
N TYR A 540 3.68 -20.72 0.52
CA TYR A 540 5.11 -20.99 0.48
C TYR A 540 5.41 -22.49 0.55
N ASP A 541 6.57 -22.88 0.04
CA ASP A 541 7.04 -24.27 0.15
C ASP A 541 7.39 -24.60 1.61
N GLY A 542 6.83 -25.68 2.15
CA GLY A 542 7.10 -26.20 3.49
C GLY A 542 8.45 -26.92 3.61
N GLU A 543 8.50 -27.89 4.52
CA GLU A 543 9.68 -28.72 4.78
C GLU A 543 9.99 -29.64 3.60
N LYS A 544 11.27 -29.75 3.24
CA LYS A 544 11.72 -30.54 2.09
C LYS A 544 11.99 -32.00 2.50
N ALA A 545 11.23 -32.94 1.94
CA ALA A 545 11.56 -34.37 2.01
C ALA A 545 12.52 -34.76 0.87
N GLY A 546 13.77 -34.29 0.93
CA GLY A 546 14.80 -34.53 -0.09
C GLY A 546 14.69 -33.67 -1.37
N ALA A 547 15.81 -33.57 -2.10
CA ALA A 547 16.10 -32.77 -3.31
C ALA A 547 15.77 -31.25 -3.28
N ALA A 548 16.46 -30.49 -4.14
CA ALA A 548 16.56 -29.02 -4.10
C ALA A 548 15.36 -28.26 -4.70
N VAL A 549 14.34 -28.93 -5.21
CA VAL A 549 13.24 -28.28 -5.94
C VAL A 549 12.33 -27.51 -4.97
N SER A 550 11.87 -26.34 -5.39
CA SER A 550 10.94 -25.48 -4.65
C SER A 550 9.79 -25.17 -5.61
N TYR A 551 8.67 -25.87 -5.45
CA TYR A 551 7.57 -25.86 -6.43
C TYR A 551 6.79 -24.54 -6.39
N ALA A 552 6.46 -24.02 -5.20
CA ALA A 552 5.78 -22.73 -5.08
C ALA A 552 6.63 -21.60 -5.68
N ARG A 553 7.96 -21.69 -5.47
CA ARG A 553 8.95 -20.78 -6.03
C ARG A 553 9.05 -20.89 -7.56
N GLN A 554 9.08 -22.10 -8.10
CA GLN A 554 9.13 -22.35 -9.55
C GLN A 554 7.86 -21.86 -10.26
N MET A 555 6.70 -22.06 -9.63
CA MET A 555 5.41 -21.62 -10.17
C MET A 555 5.12 -20.13 -9.89
N GLY A 556 6.02 -19.41 -9.21
CA GLY A 556 5.86 -17.98 -8.93
C GLY A 556 4.71 -17.62 -7.99
N VAL A 557 4.23 -18.57 -7.17
CA VAL A 557 3.16 -18.36 -6.18
C VAL A 557 3.68 -18.21 -4.75
N GLU A 558 5.00 -18.31 -4.54
CA GLU A 558 5.63 -18.09 -3.23
C GLU A 558 5.56 -16.61 -2.83
N THR A 559 4.95 -16.35 -1.67
CA THR A 559 4.75 -15.00 -1.08
C THR A 559 5.64 -14.75 0.14
N ALA A 560 6.28 -15.80 0.67
CA ALA A 560 7.16 -15.70 1.83
C ALA A 560 8.60 -15.37 1.42
N LEU A 561 9.28 -14.56 2.23
CA LEU A 561 10.73 -14.33 2.07
C LEU A 561 11.52 -15.45 2.73
N ARG A 562 12.38 -16.11 1.96
CA ARG A 562 13.22 -17.21 2.45
C ARG A 562 14.60 -16.71 2.85
N GLY A 563 14.92 -16.84 4.14
CA GLY A 563 16.27 -16.66 4.66
C GLY A 563 16.94 -18.01 4.95
N ALA A 564 18.26 -18.10 4.72
CA ALA A 564 19.03 -19.28 5.08
C ALA A 564 20.48 -18.93 5.41
N GLY A 565 21.14 -19.80 6.17
CA GLY A 565 22.57 -19.66 6.50
C GLY A 565 22.84 -18.83 7.75
N THR A 566 24.11 -18.50 7.94
CA THR A 566 24.62 -17.74 9.08
C THR A 566 25.18 -16.39 8.63
N VAL A 567 25.08 -15.40 9.49
CA VAL A 567 25.58 -14.04 9.25
C VAL A 567 26.96 -13.90 9.86
N THR A 568 27.91 -13.46 9.06
CA THR A 568 29.23 -13.06 9.54
C THR A 568 29.24 -11.56 9.75
N TYR A 569 29.44 -11.14 10.99
CA TYR A 569 29.72 -9.75 11.31
C TYR A 569 31.23 -9.48 11.14
N PRO A 570 31.63 -8.24 10.82
CA PRO A 570 33.04 -7.90 10.62
C PRO A 570 33.92 -8.34 11.78
N SER A 571 35.08 -8.92 11.44
CA SER A 571 36.05 -9.39 12.43
C SER A 571 37.04 -8.29 12.81
N ASP A 572 37.50 -8.38 14.05
CA ASP A 572 38.16 -7.36 14.87
C ASP A 572 39.62 -7.04 14.42
N GLY A 573 39.88 -6.97 13.11
CA GLY A 573 41.18 -6.62 12.54
C GLY A 573 41.55 -5.13 12.67
N ALA A 574 40.58 -4.27 12.96
CA ALA A 574 40.76 -2.90 13.40
C ALA A 574 40.13 -2.76 14.78
N GLY A 575 40.94 -2.59 15.83
CA GLY A 575 40.42 -2.46 17.19
C GLY A 575 39.35 -1.36 17.28
N ALA A 576 38.28 -1.65 18.03
CA ALA A 576 37.11 -0.80 18.35
C ALA A 576 35.79 -1.05 17.57
N PHE A 577 35.43 -2.30 17.23
CA PHE A 577 34.05 -2.65 16.88
C PHE A 577 33.30 -3.17 18.13
N ASP A 578 32.28 -2.46 18.61
CA ASP A 578 31.48 -2.83 19.79
C ASP A 578 30.55 -4.01 19.49
N GLU A 579 30.57 -5.05 20.34
CA GLU A 579 29.71 -6.23 20.21
C GLU A 579 28.20 -5.91 20.29
N ASN A 580 27.83 -4.79 20.91
CA ASN A 580 26.44 -4.33 21.02
C ASN A 580 26.02 -3.39 19.88
N MET A 581 26.93 -3.04 18.98
CA MET A 581 26.64 -2.14 17.86
C MET A 581 25.62 -2.77 16.90
N PRO A 582 24.43 -2.16 16.73
CA PRO A 582 23.40 -2.75 15.87
C PRO A 582 23.71 -2.49 14.39
N ALA A 583 23.62 -3.55 13.59
CA ALA A 583 23.35 -3.42 12.17
C ALA A 583 21.91 -2.95 11.99
N LEU A 584 21.72 -1.83 11.28
CA LEU A 584 20.39 -1.29 11.01
C LEU A 584 19.84 -1.88 9.71
N MET A 585 18.56 -2.17 9.69
CA MET A 585 17.82 -2.55 8.48
C MET A 585 16.57 -1.69 8.37
N ASN A 586 16.21 -1.33 7.14
CA ASN A 586 14.90 -0.81 6.83
C ASN A 586 14.00 -1.97 6.40
N VAL A 587 12.93 -2.20 7.14
CA VAL A 587 11.90 -3.18 6.79
C VAL A 587 10.64 -2.41 6.46
N GLN A 588 10.22 -2.50 5.21
CA GLN A 588 9.01 -1.86 4.73
C GLN A 588 7.93 -2.94 4.49
N VAL A 589 6.74 -2.69 5.02
CA VAL A 589 5.55 -3.53 4.85
C VAL A 589 4.45 -2.63 4.26
N GLY A 590 4.19 -2.79 2.97
CA GLY A 590 3.34 -1.85 2.22
C GLY A 590 3.89 -0.42 2.26
N ASP A 591 3.07 0.53 2.69
CA ASP A 591 3.44 1.97 2.78
C ASP A 591 4.18 2.31 4.09
N ARG A 592 4.39 1.35 5.00
CA ARG A 592 4.98 1.58 6.33
C ARG A 592 6.44 1.14 6.37
N SER A 593 7.31 2.01 6.86
CA SER A 593 8.75 1.74 7.01
C SER A 593 9.13 1.66 8.49
N PHE A 594 9.84 0.60 8.85
CA PHE A 594 10.28 0.30 10.21
C PHE A 594 11.80 0.18 10.23
N THR A 595 12.44 0.69 11.28
CA THR A 595 13.88 0.52 11.49
C THR A 595 14.11 -0.64 12.45
N VAL A 596 14.75 -1.71 11.98
CA VAL A 596 15.08 -2.88 12.79
C VAL A 596 16.55 -2.83 13.16
N LYS A 597 16.85 -3.20 14.41
CA LYS A 597 18.21 -3.27 14.96
C LYS A 597 18.58 -4.72 15.21
N VAL A 598 19.64 -5.21 14.56
CA VAL A 598 20.15 -6.57 14.78
C VAL A 598 21.58 -6.49 15.31
N CYS A 599 21.80 -7.08 16.48
CA CYS A 599 23.11 -7.15 17.13
C CYS A 599 23.78 -8.51 16.87
N ARG A 600 25.10 -8.58 17.09
CA ARG A 600 25.95 -9.76 16.84
C ARG A 600 25.49 -11.07 17.51
N LYS A 601 24.62 -11.02 18.52
CA LYS A 601 24.03 -12.20 19.18
C LYS A 601 23.05 -13.00 18.30
N ALA A 602 22.55 -12.41 17.21
CA ALA A 602 21.74 -13.10 16.21
C ALA A 602 22.60 -13.44 15.00
N ASP A 603 23.07 -14.69 14.94
CA ASP A 603 23.99 -15.21 13.91
C ASP A 603 23.32 -16.19 12.93
N THR A 604 22.12 -16.69 13.24
CA THR A 604 21.34 -17.57 12.38
C THR A 604 20.18 -16.83 11.70
N ALA A 605 19.76 -17.33 10.53
CA ALA A 605 18.57 -16.82 9.83
C ALA A 605 17.32 -16.77 10.74
N GLU A 606 17.12 -17.78 11.58
CA GLU A 606 15.98 -17.86 12.50
C GLU A 606 15.97 -16.73 13.53
N LEU A 607 17.10 -16.46 14.17
CA LEU A 607 17.21 -15.40 15.17
C LEU A 607 17.04 -14.02 14.53
N VAL A 608 17.61 -13.81 13.34
CA VAL A 608 17.50 -12.53 12.62
C VAL A 608 16.08 -12.28 12.14
N LEU A 609 15.43 -13.24 11.47
CA LEU A 609 14.05 -13.09 11.00
C LEU A 609 13.06 -12.97 12.17
N GLY A 610 13.27 -13.72 13.25
CA GLY A 610 12.51 -13.59 14.50
C GLY A 610 12.62 -12.19 15.11
N ALA A 611 13.84 -11.63 15.16
CA ALA A 611 14.07 -10.26 15.63
C ALA A 611 13.41 -9.21 14.73
N ILE A 612 13.44 -9.40 13.40
CA ILE A 612 12.75 -8.54 12.43
C ILE A 612 11.24 -8.54 12.71
N ALA A 613 10.61 -9.72 12.75
CA ALA A 613 9.17 -9.82 12.97
C ALA A 613 8.75 -9.23 14.31
N SER A 614 9.48 -9.52 15.39
CA SER A 614 9.18 -9.00 16.72
C SER A 614 9.26 -7.47 16.79
N GLN A 615 10.34 -6.86 16.28
CA GLN A 615 10.52 -5.40 16.34
C GLN A 615 9.54 -4.65 15.43
N VAL A 616 9.23 -5.21 14.25
CA VAL A 616 8.22 -4.62 13.35
C VAL A 616 6.84 -4.67 14.00
N ASN A 617 6.45 -5.80 14.59
CA ASN A 617 5.15 -5.94 15.25
C ASN A 617 5.02 -5.04 16.48
N GLU A 618 6.09 -4.86 17.26
CA GLU A 618 6.12 -3.94 18.40
C GLU A 618 5.99 -2.49 17.96
N GLN A 619 6.75 -2.05 16.95
CA GLN A 619 6.66 -0.69 16.40
C GLN A 619 5.30 -0.41 15.72
N ALA A 620 4.68 -1.43 15.13
CA ALA A 620 3.37 -1.31 14.50
C ALA A 620 2.19 -1.38 15.50
N GLY A 621 2.42 -1.85 16.73
CA GLY A 621 1.37 -2.13 17.72
C GLY A 621 0.39 -3.25 17.33
N THR A 622 0.65 -3.95 16.22
CA THR A 622 -0.20 -4.99 15.62
C THR A 622 0.68 -6.06 14.96
N LYS A 623 0.19 -7.30 14.86
CA LYS A 623 0.94 -8.39 14.23
C LYS A 623 0.90 -8.26 12.71
N LEU A 624 1.98 -7.81 12.10
CA LEU A 624 2.15 -7.65 10.64
C LEU A 624 2.94 -8.79 10.02
N LEU A 625 3.97 -9.26 10.71
CA LEU A 625 4.87 -10.30 10.25
C LEU A 625 4.82 -11.53 11.16
N ASP A 626 4.99 -12.70 10.57
CA ASP A 626 5.15 -13.98 11.26
C ASP A 626 6.35 -14.73 10.70
N VAL A 627 6.87 -15.70 11.45
CA VAL A 627 8.04 -16.48 11.05
C VAL A 627 7.73 -17.96 11.17
N ASP A 628 8.06 -18.74 10.15
CA ASP A 628 7.99 -20.21 10.17
C ASP A 628 9.40 -20.80 10.01
N ALA A 629 9.84 -21.56 11.02
CA ALA A 629 11.10 -22.27 11.00
C ALA A 629 10.89 -23.61 10.28
N LEU A 630 11.62 -23.83 9.17
CA LEU A 630 11.44 -25.02 8.33
C LEU A 630 12.47 -26.07 8.73
N THR A 631 12.05 -27.15 9.37
CA THR A 631 12.98 -28.20 9.78
C THR A 631 13.46 -29.02 8.56
N GLY A 632 14.77 -29.31 8.48
CA GLY A 632 15.35 -30.21 7.46
C GLY A 632 16.01 -29.57 6.22
N GLY A 633 16.10 -28.24 6.10
CA GLY A 633 16.86 -27.56 5.02
C GLY A 633 18.37 -27.42 5.30
N PRO A 634 19.24 -27.25 4.28
CA PRO A 634 20.65 -26.95 4.50
C PRO A 634 20.80 -25.61 5.23
N GLY A 635 21.26 -25.64 6.49
CA GLY A 635 21.58 -24.42 7.26
C GLY A 635 20.41 -23.70 7.92
N GLY A 636 19.30 -24.37 8.25
CA GLY A 636 18.19 -23.79 9.03
C GLY A 636 17.41 -22.72 8.24
N SER A 637 16.76 -23.13 7.14
CA SER A 637 15.93 -22.23 6.33
C SER A 637 14.72 -21.72 7.11
N VAL A 638 14.40 -20.43 6.95
CA VAL A 638 13.27 -19.77 7.63
C VAL A 638 12.46 -18.96 6.64
N ALA A 639 11.14 -18.96 6.81
CA ALA A 639 10.21 -18.18 6.02
C ALA A 639 9.68 -16.99 6.84
N LEU A 640 9.80 -15.78 6.30
CA LEU A 640 9.15 -14.57 6.83
C LEU A 640 7.85 -14.34 6.06
N LEU A 641 6.75 -14.26 6.80
CA LEU A 641 5.38 -14.21 6.30
C LEU A 641 4.78 -12.82 6.51
N SER A 642 4.13 -12.28 5.49
CA SER A 642 3.35 -11.04 5.60
C SER A 642 1.89 -11.37 5.87
N LEU A 643 1.41 -11.12 7.09
CA LEU A 643 0.03 -11.45 7.48
C LEU A 643 -0.99 -10.47 6.88
N THR A 644 -0.55 -9.30 6.43
CA THR A 644 -1.40 -8.30 5.79
C THR A 644 -1.56 -8.52 4.29
N GLY A 645 -0.78 -9.43 3.69
CA GLY A 645 -0.74 -9.61 2.24
C GLY A 645 -0.10 -8.43 1.50
N GLU A 646 0.47 -7.49 2.25
CA GLU A 646 1.27 -6.39 1.72
C GLU A 646 2.69 -6.87 1.44
N PRO A 647 3.34 -6.35 0.38
CA PRO A 647 4.65 -6.82 0.00
C PRO A 647 5.70 -6.32 0.99
N VAL A 648 6.67 -7.18 1.31
CA VAL A 648 7.74 -6.89 2.28
C VAL A 648 9.03 -6.57 1.55
N ARG A 649 9.69 -5.49 1.94
CA ARG A 649 10.98 -5.04 1.41
C ARG A 649 11.96 -4.89 2.55
N ILE A 650 13.11 -5.54 2.45
CA ILE A 650 14.17 -5.48 3.45
C ILE A 650 15.42 -4.95 2.77
N VAL A 651 15.99 -3.87 3.34
CA VAL A 651 17.22 -3.26 2.86
C VAL A 651 18.16 -2.99 4.02
N ASP A 652 19.38 -3.49 3.91
CA ASP A 652 20.48 -3.20 4.83
C ASP A 652 20.82 -1.70 4.83
N ARG A 653 20.89 -1.11 6.02
CA ARG A 653 21.39 0.25 6.26
C ARG A 653 22.79 0.21 6.89
N GLY A 654 23.36 1.40 7.07
CA GLY A 654 24.60 1.57 7.83
C GLY A 654 24.48 1.09 9.28
N TYR A 655 25.61 0.88 9.93
CA TYR A 655 25.60 0.58 11.36
C TYR A 655 25.13 1.78 12.21
N GLY A 656 24.73 1.53 13.46
CA GLY A 656 24.23 2.57 14.37
C GLY A 656 25.21 3.70 14.72
N ASP A 657 26.50 3.52 14.48
CA ASP A 657 27.53 4.55 14.70
C ASP A 657 27.79 5.34 13.39
N PRO A 658 27.69 6.69 13.42
CA PRO A 658 28.02 7.55 12.29
C PRO A 658 29.40 7.30 11.66
N ALA A 659 30.39 6.85 12.43
CA ALA A 659 31.74 6.56 11.93
C ALA A 659 31.76 5.44 10.88
N TYR A 660 30.74 4.57 10.89
CA TYR A 660 30.62 3.43 10.00
C TYR A 660 29.42 3.56 9.04
N ALA A 661 28.89 4.77 8.86
CA ALA A 661 27.72 5.02 8.01
C ALA A 661 27.94 4.66 6.52
N ALA A 662 29.20 4.59 6.07
CA ALA A 662 29.57 4.17 4.71
C ALA A 662 29.49 2.65 4.48
N PHE A 663 29.43 1.86 5.56
CA PHE A 663 29.38 0.40 5.52
C PHE A 663 28.03 -0.10 6.01
N THR A 664 27.40 -0.97 5.24
CA THR A 664 26.15 -1.62 5.68
C THR A 664 26.43 -2.87 6.48
N GLY A 665 25.48 -3.26 7.34
CA GLY A 665 25.57 -4.49 8.12
C GLY A 665 25.64 -5.78 7.29
N GLY A 666 25.18 -5.72 6.03
CA GLY A 666 25.14 -6.85 5.11
C GLY A 666 24.36 -8.06 5.61
N VAL A 667 23.49 -7.88 6.62
CA VAL A 667 22.77 -8.99 7.27
C VAL A 667 21.75 -9.56 6.29
N ALA A 668 20.92 -8.70 5.71
CA ALA A 668 19.95 -9.11 4.71
C ALA A 668 20.64 -9.63 3.44
N GLN A 669 21.77 -9.01 3.05
CA GLN A 669 22.59 -9.45 1.92
C GLN A 669 23.24 -10.80 2.15
N GLN A 670 23.54 -11.21 3.39
CA GLN A 670 24.13 -12.53 3.68
C GLN A 670 23.07 -13.62 3.70
N LEU A 671 21.91 -13.34 4.32
CA LEU A 671 20.79 -14.29 4.42
C LEU A 671 19.99 -14.48 3.13
N GLY A 672 20.24 -13.63 2.13
CA GLY A 672 19.49 -13.60 0.87
C GLY A 672 18.17 -12.84 0.96
N ILE A 673 17.80 -12.24 2.08
CA ILE A 673 16.50 -11.54 2.20
C ILE A 673 16.51 -10.10 1.68
N GLN A 674 17.67 -9.57 1.26
CA GLN A 674 17.85 -8.20 0.72
C GLN A 674 17.11 -7.99 -0.59
N ALA A 675 16.17 -7.05 -0.63
CA ALA A 675 15.42 -6.68 -1.83
C ALA A 675 16.33 -6.15 -2.96
N GLY A 676 15.91 -6.35 -4.22
CA GLY A 676 16.54 -5.75 -5.40
C GLY A 676 17.53 -6.66 -6.13
N VAL A 677 18.62 -6.10 -6.65
CA VAL A 677 19.71 -6.83 -7.32
C VAL A 677 20.92 -6.90 -6.39
N ARG A 678 21.47 -8.10 -6.18
CA ARG A 678 22.66 -8.33 -5.35
C ARG A 678 23.83 -8.77 -6.23
N SER A 679 25.03 -8.24 -6.01
CA SER A 679 26.25 -8.80 -6.61
C SER A 679 26.54 -10.18 -6.02
N THR A 680 27.33 -10.99 -6.71
CA THR A 680 27.94 -12.14 -6.05
C THR A 680 29.00 -11.68 -5.05
N VAL A 681 29.50 -12.62 -4.26
CA VAL A 681 30.70 -12.41 -3.46
C VAL A 681 31.84 -12.05 -4.40
N ALA A 682 32.41 -10.87 -4.20
CA ALA A 682 33.63 -10.40 -4.86
C ALA A 682 34.72 -10.18 -3.81
N VAL A 683 35.97 -10.11 -4.24
CA VAL A 683 37.07 -9.67 -3.37
C VAL A 683 37.15 -8.14 -3.46
N GLY A 684 37.37 -7.46 -2.34
CA GLY A 684 37.39 -5.98 -2.31
C GLY A 684 38.33 -5.29 -3.31
N SER A 685 39.34 -5.99 -3.82
CA SER A 685 40.27 -5.53 -4.84
C SER A 685 39.81 -5.69 -6.29
N ASP A 686 38.68 -6.36 -6.55
CA ASP A 686 38.19 -6.62 -7.89
C ASP A 686 37.79 -5.31 -8.57
N GLN A 687 38.28 -5.11 -9.80
CA GLN A 687 38.08 -3.90 -10.60
C GLN A 687 37.17 -4.19 -11.80
N ALA A 688 36.46 -3.16 -12.28
CA ALA A 688 35.57 -3.25 -13.43
C ALA A 688 36.26 -3.72 -14.73
N GLY A 689 37.58 -3.53 -14.84
CA GLY A 689 38.42 -4.07 -15.92
C GLY A 689 38.31 -3.34 -17.27
N ALA A 690 37.22 -2.61 -17.52
CA ALA A 690 37.03 -1.79 -18.71
C ALA A 690 36.29 -0.48 -18.39
N THR A 691 36.67 0.60 -19.06
CA THR A 691 35.93 1.87 -19.01
C THR A 691 34.66 1.76 -19.85
N GLY A 692 33.54 2.27 -19.34
CA GLY A 692 32.25 2.19 -20.03
C GLY A 692 31.14 2.95 -19.30
N THR A 693 29.91 2.64 -19.67
CA THR A 693 28.71 3.23 -19.07
C THR A 693 27.78 2.11 -18.61
N LEU A 694 27.44 2.10 -17.33
CA LEU A 694 26.47 1.22 -16.72
C LEU A 694 25.12 1.92 -16.66
N ARG A 695 24.06 1.32 -17.19
CA ARG A 695 22.69 1.85 -17.09
C ARG A 695 21.91 1.07 -16.05
N ILE A 696 21.29 1.83 -15.15
CA ILE A 696 20.33 1.31 -14.16
C ILE A 696 18.98 1.95 -14.49
N GLN A 697 17.97 1.15 -14.77
CA GLN A 697 16.63 1.63 -15.08
C GLN A 697 15.55 0.86 -14.32
N THR A 698 14.44 1.53 -14.07
CA THR A 698 13.21 0.96 -13.50
C THR A 698 12.00 1.54 -14.25
N GLN A 699 10.78 1.27 -13.81
CA GLN A 699 9.57 1.79 -14.45
C GLN A 699 9.54 3.34 -14.35
N GLY A 700 9.93 4.03 -15.43
CA GLY A 700 9.89 5.49 -15.54
C GLY A 700 11.15 6.25 -15.09
N ARG A 701 12.20 5.57 -14.58
CA ARG A 701 13.48 6.22 -14.21
C ARG A 701 14.67 5.48 -14.80
N SER A 702 15.67 6.23 -15.26
CA SER A 702 16.94 5.68 -15.77
C SER A 702 18.09 6.57 -15.36
N VAL A 703 19.23 5.97 -15.06
CA VAL A 703 20.47 6.66 -14.76
C VAL A 703 21.63 5.96 -15.45
N ASP A 704 22.48 6.77 -16.07
CA ASP A 704 23.73 6.33 -16.69
C ASP A 704 24.89 6.66 -15.76
N VAL A 705 25.67 5.64 -15.42
CA VAL A 705 26.80 5.71 -14.51
C VAL A 705 28.06 5.44 -15.29
N SER A 706 28.93 6.45 -15.41
CA SER A 706 30.25 6.26 -16.03
C SER A 706 31.15 5.41 -15.15
N VAL A 707 31.67 4.31 -15.68
CA VAL A 707 32.55 3.36 -14.98
C VAL A 707 33.96 3.47 -15.54
N LEU A 708 34.96 3.57 -14.67
CA LEU A 708 36.38 3.50 -15.03
C LEU A 708 36.90 2.07 -14.90
N ALA A 709 37.90 1.69 -15.71
CA ALA A 709 38.50 0.36 -15.64
C ALA A 709 39.07 0.00 -14.24
N THR A 710 39.49 1.01 -13.47
CA THR A 710 40.04 0.86 -12.10
C THR A 710 38.98 0.95 -11.00
N ASP A 711 37.71 1.22 -11.33
CA ASP A 711 36.66 1.33 -10.32
C ASP A 711 36.46 -0.03 -9.63
N THR A 712 36.55 -0.03 -8.30
CA THR A 712 36.14 -1.14 -7.43
C THR A 712 34.64 -1.06 -7.14
N LEU A 713 34.06 -2.13 -6.60
CA LEU A 713 32.66 -2.18 -6.21
C LEU A 713 32.26 -1.04 -5.23
N GLN A 714 33.17 -0.64 -4.34
CA GLN A 714 32.97 0.50 -3.44
C GLN A 714 32.85 1.81 -4.22
N SER A 715 33.84 2.12 -5.05
CA SER A 715 33.85 3.36 -5.84
C SER A 715 32.67 3.46 -6.82
N LEU A 716 32.24 2.31 -7.37
CA LEU A 716 31.04 2.21 -8.17
C LEU A 716 29.78 2.48 -7.32
N SER A 717 29.68 1.91 -6.12
CA SER A 717 28.54 2.13 -5.22
C SER A 717 28.40 3.59 -4.80
N ASP A 718 29.52 4.28 -4.51
CA ASP A 718 29.52 5.69 -4.12
C ASP A 718 29.09 6.58 -5.29
N ARG A 719 29.55 6.27 -6.50
CA ARG A 719 29.15 6.96 -7.72
C ARG A 719 27.67 6.77 -8.04
N ILE A 720 27.17 5.53 -7.92
CA ILE A 720 25.74 5.23 -8.07
C ILE A 720 24.94 6.07 -7.08
N ARG A 721 25.32 6.08 -5.79
CA ARG A 721 24.63 6.83 -4.73
C ARG A 721 24.58 8.33 -5.02
N GLY A 722 25.66 8.90 -5.57
CA GLY A 722 25.70 10.31 -5.95
C GLY A 722 24.81 10.68 -7.15
N LEU A 723 24.59 9.73 -8.08
CA LEU A 723 23.84 9.97 -9.33
C LEU A 723 22.36 9.60 -9.24
N THR A 724 21.99 8.62 -8.42
CA THR A 724 20.60 8.12 -8.32
C THR A 724 19.71 8.97 -7.43
N GLY A 725 20.25 9.96 -6.70
CA GLY A 725 19.47 10.78 -5.77
C GLY A 725 18.69 9.93 -4.77
N ASP A 726 17.41 10.26 -4.57
CA ASP A 726 16.58 9.67 -3.52
C ASP A 726 15.76 8.43 -3.91
N TRP A 727 15.82 7.93 -5.15
CA TRP A 727 14.92 6.83 -5.56
C TRP A 727 15.52 5.42 -5.47
N LEU A 728 16.84 5.30 -5.28
CA LEU A 728 17.54 4.02 -5.18
C LEU A 728 18.22 3.87 -3.81
N ASP A 729 18.03 2.73 -3.16
CA ASP A 729 18.83 2.32 -2.01
C ASP A 729 20.07 1.55 -2.49
N VAL A 730 21.24 1.99 -2.04
CA VAL A 730 22.54 1.43 -2.41
C VAL A 730 23.25 0.91 -1.15
N SER A 731 23.23 -0.41 -0.96
CA SER A 731 23.83 -1.08 0.19
C SER A 731 25.17 -1.73 -0.19
N TYR A 732 26.27 -1.23 0.36
CA TYR A 732 27.60 -1.81 0.20
C TYR A 732 28.01 -2.52 1.50
N PHE A 733 28.33 -3.81 1.40
CA PHE A 733 28.84 -4.62 2.51
C PHE A 733 30.30 -4.97 2.27
N ASP A 734 31.09 -4.84 3.32
CA ASP A 734 32.49 -5.25 3.37
C ASP A 734 32.71 -6.01 4.68
N GLN A 735 33.13 -7.27 4.57
CA GLN A 735 33.40 -8.13 5.71
C GLN A 735 34.53 -7.61 6.61
N THR A 736 35.46 -6.83 6.07
CA THR A 736 36.65 -6.35 6.78
C THR A 736 36.52 -4.92 7.28
N VAL A 737 35.57 -4.16 6.74
CA VAL A 737 35.34 -2.74 7.08
C VAL A 737 36.65 -1.93 6.95
N GLN A 738 37.37 -2.12 5.85
CA GLN A 738 38.65 -1.45 5.57
C GLN A 738 38.53 -0.43 4.44
N THR A 739 39.36 0.62 4.48
CA THR A 739 39.53 1.57 3.36
C THR A 739 41.02 1.75 3.04
N PRO A 740 41.50 1.41 1.82
CA PRO A 740 40.76 0.75 0.73
C PRO A 740 40.36 -0.71 1.09
N PRO A 741 39.34 -1.29 0.43
CA PRO A 741 38.89 -2.65 0.71
C PRO A 741 40.00 -3.67 0.40
N GLY A 742 40.31 -4.57 1.33
CA GLY A 742 41.42 -5.52 1.19
C GLY A 742 41.08 -6.95 1.63
N GLY A 743 41.20 -7.92 0.72
CA GLY A 743 41.25 -9.36 1.02
C GLY A 743 39.97 -10.04 1.54
N GLY A 744 38.93 -9.29 1.90
CA GLY A 744 37.64 -9.80 2.39
C GLY A 744 36.53 -9.88 1.34
N GLU A 745 35.43 -10.55 1.69
CA GLU A 745 34.22 -10.61 0.88
C GLU A 745 33.51 -9.24 0.86
N VAL A 746 33.24 -8.73 -0.33
CA VAL A 746 32.41 -7.53 -0.55
C VAL A 746 31.17 -7.87 -1.35
N ARG A 747 30.08 -7.14 -1.08
CA ARG A 747 28.80 -7.27 -1.79
C ARG A 747 28.17 -5.90 -2.01
N LEU A 748 27.49 -5.75 -3.13
CA LEU A 748 26.68 -4.58 -3.46
C LEU A 748 25.24 -5.04 -3.68
N ALA A 749 24.30 -4.34 -3.07
CA ALA A 749 22.89 -4.50 -3.37
C ALA A 749 22.26 -3.16 -3.77
N LEU A 750 21.42 -3.22 -4.80
CA LEU A 750 20.70 -2.07 -5.36
C LEU A 750 19.22 -2.38 -5.33
N ALA A 751 18.42 -1.50 -4.72
CA ALA A 751 16.98 -1.70 -4.61
C ALA A 751 16.24 -0.37 -4.84
N ALA A 752 15.27 -0.34 -5.76
CA ALA A 752 14.42 0.83 -5.89
C ALA A 752 13.59 1.03 -4.61
N LYS A 753 13.41 2.28 -4.16
CA LYS A 753 12.68 2.60 -2.91
C LYS A 753 11.17 2.35 -3.01
N ASP A 754 10.63 2.40 -4.22
CA ASP A 754 9.25 2.04 -4.55
C ASP A 754 9.03 0.51 -4.65
N GLY A 755 10.12 -0.29 -4.56
CA GLY A 755 10.08 -1.74 -4.70
C GLY A 755 10.10 -2.24 -6.15
N SER A 756 10.13 -1.32 -7.12
CA SER A 756 10.12 -1.64 -8.55
C SER A 756 11.35 -2.46 -8.96
N PRO A 757 11.19 -3.47 -9.84
CA PRO A 757 12.32 -4.22 -10.37
C PRO A 757 13.34 -3.33 -11.09
N LEU A 758 14.61 -3.75 -11.04
CA LEU A 758 15.73 -3.02 -11.64
C LEU A 758 16.25 -3.77 -12.87
N SER A 759 16.33 -3.05 -13.98
CA SER A 759 17.06 -3.45 -15.18
C SER A 759 18.45 -2.83 -15.16
N ILE A 760 19.48 -3.67 -15.05
CA ILE A 760 20.88 -3.26 -14.96
C ILE A 760 21.65 -3.91 -16.11
N TYR A 761 22.31 -3.10 -16.92
CA TYR A 761 23.13 -3.59 -18.03
C TYR A 761 24.20 -2.58 -18.43
N ASP A 762 25.27 -3.08 -19.04
CA ASP A 762 26.32 -2.24 -19.61
C ASP A 762 25.86 -1.68 -20.97
N VAL A 763 25.85 -0.35 -21.10
CA VAL A 763 25.71 0.34 -22.40
C VAL A 763 27.01 0.13 -23.20
N SER A 764 28.14 0.34 -22.54
CA SER A 764 29.50 0.08 -23.05
C SER A 764 30.37 -0.44 -21.90
N GLY A 765 31.47 -1.12 -22.21
CA GLY A 765 32.28 -1.84 -21.20
C GLY A 765 31.66 -3.18 -20.78
N GLY A 766 31.92 -3.60 -19.54
CA GLY A 766 31.50 -4.92 -19.00
C GLY A 766 31.49 -4.98 -17.47
N ALA A 767 31.14 -3.87 -16.81
CA ALA A 767 31.14 -3.78 -15.35
C ALA A 767 29.99 -4.58 -14.72
N ALA A 768 28.81 -4.58 -15.34
CA ALA A 768 27.66 -5.34 -14.86
C ALA A 768 27.92 -6.86 -14.93
N ASP A 769 28.61 -7.32 -15.97
CA ASP A 769 29.04 -8.71 -16.08
C ASP A 769 30.12 -9.09 -15.06
N THR A 770 31.13 -8.23 -14.90
CA THR A 770 32.25 -8.45 -13.97
C THR A 770 31.77 -8.58 -12.53
N PHE A 771 30.87 -7.69 -12.08
CA PHE A 771 30.30 -7.73 -10.73
C PHE A 771 29.01 -8.57 -10.62
N ARG A 772 28.61 -9.26 -11.70
CA ARG A 772 27.37 -10.07 -11.80
C ARG A 772 26.10 -9.32 -11.37
N LEU A 773 26.01 -8.05 -11.72
CA LEU A 773 24.84 -7.19 -11.51
C LEU A 773 23.90 -7.17 -12.72
N ARG A 774 24.31 -7.75 -13.86
CA ARG A 774 23.52 -7.74 -15.10
C ARG A 774 22.17 -8.45 -14.91
N THR A 775 21.09 -7.80 -15.32
CA THR A 775 19.72 -8.37 -15.33
C THR A 775 19.10 -8.43 -16.73
N ALA A 776 19.73 -7.81 -17.74
CA ALA A 776 19.28 -7.84 -19.12
C ALA A 776 20.17 -8.73 -20.03
N LEU A 777 19.64 -9.14 -21.17
CA LEU A 777 20.42 -9.67 -22.27
C LEU A 777 20.90 -8.53 -23.15
N ARG A 778 22.18 -8.55 -23.52
CA ARG A 778 22.80 -7.57 -24.40
C ARG A 778 23.48 -8.30 -25.55
N SER A 779 23.30 -7.78 -26.76
CA SER A 779 24.02 -8.23 -27.94
C SER A 779 25.54 -8.08 -27.78
N ASN A 780 26.27 -9.15 -28.09
CA ASN A 780 27.73 -9.17 -28.05
C ASN A 780 28.39 -8.67 -29.36
N VAL A 781 27.59 -8.39 -30.40
CA VAL A 781 28.03 -7.77 -31.66
C VAL A 781 27.41 -6.38 -31.87
N ASN A 782 27.99 -5.56 -32.74
CA ASN A 782 27.38 -4.33 -33.23
C ASN A 782 26.25 -4.69 -34.21
N VAL A 783 25.01 -4.30 -33.88
CA VAL A 783 23.80 -4.60 -34.66
C VAL A 783 23.34 -3.44 -35.55
N SER A 784 24.16 -2.39 -35.71
CA SER A 784 23.84 -1.23 -36.55
C SER A 784 23.55 -1.56 -38.02
N GLY A 785 24.15 -2.62 -38.56
CA GLY A 785 23.92 -3.12 -39.92
C GLY A 785 23.02 -4.35 -39.99
N TRP A 786 22.32 -4.71 -38.91
CA TRP A 786 21.44 -5.87 -38.90
C TRP A 786 20.18 -5.61 -39.73
N THR A 787 19.82 -6.59 -40.55
CA THR A 787 18.59 -6.62 -41.37
C THR A 787 18.00 -8.03 -41.34
N ALA A 788 16.68 -8.15 -41.30
CA ALA A 788 15.99 -9.43 -41.42
C ALA A 788 16.15 -10.03 -42.83
N ALA A 789 16.27 -11.36 -42.92
CA ALA A 789 16.25 -12.12 -44.17
C ALA A 789 14.96 -12.94 -44.30
N ALA A 790 14.69 -13.42 -45.52
CA ALA A 790 13.52 -14.26 -45.79
C ALA A 790 13.53 -15.56 -44.96
N GLY A 791 12.44 -15.82 -44.24
CA GLY A 791 12.30 -16.97 -43.33
C GLY A 791 12.95 -16.77 -41.96
N ASP A 792 13.41 -15.55 -41.63
CA ASP A 792 13.95 -15.27 -40.30
C ASP A 792 12.84 -15.31 -39.23
N GLN A 793 13.02 -16.14 -38.20
CA GLN A 793 12.13 -16.26 -37.05
C GLN A 793 12.90 -16.02 -35.76
N LEU A 794 12.29 -15.29 -34.83
CA LEU A 794 12.84 -15.02 -33.51
C LEU A 794 11.88 -15.54 -32.45
N THR A 795 12.31 -16.55 -31.69
CA THR A 795 11.53 -17.09 -30.58
C THR A 795 12.07 -16.58 -29.25
N LEU A 796 11.21 -15.92 -28.49
CA LEU A 796 11.52 -15.33 -27.19
C LEU A 796 10.61 -15.94 -26.13
N SER A 797 11.19 -16.30 -24.98
CA SER A 797 10.43 -16.74 -23.82
C SER A 797 10.59 -15.78 -22.65
N VAL A 798 9.47 -15.40 -22.03
CA VAL A 798 9.45 -14.59 -20.81
C VAL A 798 8.48 -15.22 -19.82
N ASN A 799 8.98 -15.50 -18.61
CA ASN A 799 8.17 -16.03 -17.51
C ASN A 799 7.33 -17.30 -17.85
N GLY A 800 7.84 -18.16 -18.74
CA GLY A 800 7.20 -19.42 -19.16
C GLY A 800 6.41 -19.35 -20.48
N VAL A 801 6.16 -18.14 -20.99
CA VAL A 801 5.46 -17.91 -22.27
C VAL A 801 6.48 -17.82 -23.38
N THR A 802 6.25 -18.53 -24.47
CA THR A 802 7.13 -18.54 -25.63
C THR A 802 6.37 -18.01 -26.85
N GLN A 803 6.81 -16.87 -27.37
CA GLN A 803 6.29 -16.30 -28.62
C GLN A 803 7.33 -16.47 -29.73
N THR A 804 6.87 -16.91 -30.90
CA THR A 804 7.67 -16.90 -32.12
C THR A 804 7.25 -15.72 -32.98
N ILE A 805 8.19 -14.82 -33.25
CA ILE A 805 7.99 -13.65 -34.10
C ILE A 805 8.58 -13.98 -35.46
N ASP A 806 7.73 -13.99 -36.47
CA ASP A 806 8.18 -14.02 -37.85
C ASP A 806 8.69 -12.64 -38.26
N LEU A 807 9.94 -12.56 -38.71
CA LEU A 807 10.59 -11.29 -39.08
C LEU A 807 10.46 -11.00 -40.58
N PHE A 808 9.87 -11.92 -41.35
CA PHE A 808 9.76 -11.79 -42.80
C PHE A 808 8.53 -12.53 -43.34
N ASP A 809 7.60 -11.82 -43.99
CA ASP A 809 6.42 -12.46 -44.59
C ASP A 809 6.80 -13.32 -45.81
N GLU A 810 6.82 -14.64 -45.62
CA GLU A 810 7.12 -15.63 -46.65
C GLU A 810 5.97 -15.91 -47.63
N ASN A 811 4.73 -15.47 -47.32
CA ASN A 811 3.55 -15.72 -48.15
C ASN A 811 3.18 -14.54 -49.06
N ALA A 812 3.95 -13.45 -49.03
CA ALA A 812 3.96 -12.42 -50.06
C ALA A 812 4.48 -13.01 -51.39
N THR A 813 3.65 -13.81 -52.06
CA THR A 813 3.90 -14.28 -53.43
C THR A 813 2.73 -13.99 -54.37
N PRO A 814 2.95 -13.25 -55.48
CA PRO A 814 4.21 -12.62 -55.84
C PRO A 814 4.49 -11.42 -54.94
N PRO A 815 5.77 -11.10 -54.72
CA PRO A 815 6.16 -10.01 -53.84
C PRO A 815 5.64 -8.69 -54.43
N PRO A 816 5.12 -7.73 -53.64
CA PRO A 816 5.43 -6.35 -54.01
C PRO A 816 6.97 -6.26 -53.97
N PRO A 817 7.67 -5.80 -55.01
CA PRO A 817 9.10 -5.55 -54.89
C PRO A 817 9.29 -4.29 -54.04
N PRO A 818 9.97 -4.35 -52.88
CA PRO A 818 10.42 -5.54 -52.13
C PRO A 818 9.38 -6.02 -51.09
N PRO A 819 9.36 -7.34 -50.74
CA PRO A 819 8.54 -7.82 -49.63
C PRO A 819 8.93 -7.03 -48.39
N ALA A 820 7.95 -6.34 -47.80
CA ALA A 820 8.22 -5.49 -46.65
C ALA A 820 8.63 -6.38 -45.48
N SER A 821 9.90 -6.32 -45.10
CA SER A 821 10.35 -6.84 -43.81
C SER A 821 9.47 -6.21 -42.73
N VAL A 822 8.88 -7.04 -41.86
CA VAL A 822 8.12 -6.57 -40.68
C VAL A 822 9.04 -5.77 -39.74
N ALA A 823 10.35 -6.02 -39.81
CA ALA A 823 11.40 -5.18 -39.27
C ALA A 823 12.59 -5.06 -40.25
N ALA A 824 12.72 -3.92 -40.93
CA ALA A 824 13.79 -3.66 -41.91
C ALA A 824 15.15 -3.43 -41.26
N ASN A 825 15.16 -3.00 -40.00
CA ASN A 825 16.35 -2.69 -39.25
C ASN A 825 16.16 -3.03 -37.77
N ILE A 826 17.24 -2.86 -37.00
CA ILE A 826 17.26 -3.22 -35.58
C ILE A 826 16.31 -2.36 -34.70
N ASP A 827 16.02 -1.12 -35.09
CA ASP A 827 15.09 -0.26 -34.36
C ASP A 827 13.65 -0.73 -34.56
N GLU A 828 13.30 -1.09 -35.78
CA GLU A 828 12.01 -1.69 -36.09
C GLU A 828 11.85 -3.06 -35.43
N LEU A 829 12.92 -3.87 -35.35
CA LEU A 829 12.87 -5.13 -34.58
C LEU A 829 12.62 -4.84 -33.10
N ALA A 830 13.30 -3.86 -32.52
CA ALA A 830 13.08 -3.49 -31.14
C ALA A 830 11.65 -2.96 -30.92
N ALA A 831 11.13 -2.17 -31.85
CA ALA A 831 9.76 -1.66 -31.80
C ALA A 831 8.72 -2.78 -31.96
N LEU A 832 8.97 -3.76 -32.83
CA LEU A 832 8.13 -4.94 -33.02
C LEU A 832 8.10 -5.81 -31.77
N ILE A 833 9.27 -6.11 -31.17
CA ILE A 833 9.34 -6.83 -29.89
C ILE A 833 8.56 -6.07 -28.81
N ASN A 834 8.73 -4.75 -28.73
CA ASN A 834 7.98 -3.92 -27.77
C ASN A 834 6.47 -3.93 -28.04
N SER A 835 6.03 -3.96 -29.30
CA SER A 835 4.62 -4.04 -29.66
C SER A 835 4.00 -5.39 -29.27
N ARG A 836 4.73 -6.48 -29.53
CA ARG A 836 4.34 -7.87 -29.19
C ARG A 836 4.25 -8.11 -27.69
N PHE A 837 5.25 -7.65 -26.92
CA PHE A 837 5.32 -7.82 -25.46
C PHE A 837 4.85 -6.58 -24.67
N GLN A 838 4.15 -5.65 -25.34
CA GLN A 838 3.59 -4.40 -24.78
C GLN A 838 4.63 -3.47 -24.13
N ALA A 839 5.92 -3.71 -24.33
CA ALA A 839 7.06 -3.10 -23.64
C ALA A 839 7.04 -3.23 -22.10
N GLN A 840 6.13 -4.05 -21.55
CA GLN A 840 5.94 -4.22 -20.11
C GLN A 840 6.61 -5.50 -19.61
N ASP A 841 6.43 -6.59 -20.35
CA ASP A 841 6.99 -7.89 -19.98
C ASP A 841 8.42 -8.04 -20.48
N LEU A 842 8.59 -7.70 -21.76
CA LEU A 842 9.87 -7.58 -22.42
C LEU A 842 9.99 -6.19 -23.03
N ARG A 843 11.10 -5.53 -22.71
CA ARG A 843 11.49 -4.27 -23.30
C ARG A 843 12.76 -4.47 -24.11
N ALA A 844 12.64 -4.27 -25.42
CA ALA A 844 13.74 -4.20 -26.35
C ALA A 844 14.18 -2.74 -26.54
N GLN A 845 15.47 -2.48 -26.43
CA GLN A 845 16.06 -1.16 -26.65
C GLN A 845 17.32 -1.29 -27.49
N VAL A 846 17.50 -0.38 -28.43
CA VAL A 846 18.77 -0.21 -29.13
C VAL A 846 19.56 0.89 -28.44
N VAL A 847 20.72 0.54 -27.93
CA VAL A 847 21.59 1.46 -27.17
C VAL A 847 22.85 1.74 -27.98
N ASP A 848 23.27 3.00 -28.04
CA ASP A 848 24.54 3.40 -28.63
C ASP A 848 25.66 3.32 -27.58
N ALA A 849 26.60 2.40 -27.79
CA ALA A 849 27.78 2.19 -26.95
C ALA A 849 28.91 3.20 -27.26
N GLY A 850 28.70 4.12 -28.20
CA GLY A 850 29.65 5.12 -28.68
C GLY A 850 30.23 4.76 -30.05
N ALA A 851 30.61 5.78 -30.82
CA ALA A 851 31.23 5.63 -32.16
C ALA A 851 30.38 4.82 -33.18
N GLY A 852 29.05 4.81 -33.02
CA GLY A 852 28.13 4.06 -33.89
C GLY A 852 28.02 2.57 -33.56
N ASP A 853 28.55 2.13 -32.41
CA ASP A 853 28.38 0.77 -31.92
C ASP A 853 26.99 0.59 -31.29
N ARG A 854 26.03 0.11 -32.08
CA ARG A 854 24.65 -0.07 -31.65
C ARG A 854 24.47 -1.47 -31.08
N ARG A 855 23.82 -1.59 -29.92
CA ARG A 855 23.58 -2.85 -29.20
C ARG A 855 22.10 -3.02 -28.93
N LEU A 856 21.52 -4.15 -29.31
CA LEU A 856 20.21 -4.59 -28.84
C LEU A 856 20.33 -5.05 -27.38
N VAL A 857 19.42 -4.57 -26.54
CA VAL A 857 19.26 -4.95 -25.15
C VAL A 857 17.82 -5.42 -24.93
N LEU A 858 17.67 -6.61 -24.36
CA LEU A 858 16.40 -7.19 -23.97
C LEU A 858 16.35 -7.26 -22.45
N SER A 859 15.42 -6.52 -21.85
CA SER A 859 15.27 -6.42 -20.39
C SER A 859 13.82 -6.60 -20.00
N SER A 860 13.54 -7.15 -18.82
CA SER A 860 12.19 -7.19 -18.29
C SER A 860 11.99 -6.06 -17.27
N PRO A 861 11.09 -5.08 -17.53
CA PRO A 861 10.69 -4.07 -16.55
C PRO A 861 10.13 -4.65 -15.24
N ARG A 862 9.71 -5.92 -15.24
CA ARG A 862 9.18 -6.65 -14.08
C ARG A 862 10.21 -7.56 -13.41
N GLY A 863 11.44 -7.54 -13.93
CA GLY A 863 12.50 -8.43 -13.48
C GLY A 863 12.25 -9.88 -13.87
N TYR A 864 11.38 -10.19 -14.85
CA TYR A 864 11.23 -11.56 -15.35
C TYR A 864 12.51 -12.05 -16.06
N GLN A 865 12.69 -13.36 -16.05
CA GLN A 865 13.74 -13.98 -16.87
C GLN A 865 13.32 -13.93 -18.34
N VAL A 866 14.25 -13.54 -19.18
CA VAL A 866 14.12 -13.49 -20.63
C VAL A 866 15.02 -14.55 -21.22
N THR A 867 14.48 -15.43 -22.07
CA THR A 867 15.24 -16.45 -22.80
C THR A 867 15.08 -16.20 -24.29
N VAL A 868 16.18 -16.27 -25.04
CA VAL A 868 16.11 -16.44 -26.49
C VAL A 868 16.07 -17.94 -26.74
N GLU A 869 14.97 -18.47 -27.25
CA GLU A 869 14.77 -19.91 -27.37
C GLU A 869 15.58 -20.49 -28.53
N ALA A 870 16.09 -21.72 -28.36
CA ALA A 870 16.80 -22.42 -29.43
C ALA A 870 15.83 -23.05 -30.44
N ALA A 871 14.64 -23.45 -29.99
CA ALA A 871 13.58 -23.95 -30.85
C ALA A 871 12.81 -22.77 -31.46
N GLY A 872 12.52 -22.82 -32.77
CA GLY A 872 11.78 -21.78 -33.48
C GLY A 872 12.60 -20.55 -33.88
N THR A 873 13.73 -20.26 -33.21
CA THR A 873 14.64 -19.19 -33.65
C THR A 873 15.48 -19.63 -34.84
N THR A 874 15.23 -19.04 -36.00
CA THR A 874 16.02 -19.21 -37.23
C THR A 874 16.39 -17.83 -37.75
N LEU A 875 17.60 -17.34 -37.46
CA LEU A 875 18.07 -16.06 -37.96
C LEU A 875 19.25 -16.28 -38.91
N ALA A 876 19.14 -15.80 -40.15
CA ALA A 876 20.24 -15.78 -41.11
C ALA A 876 21.34 -14.81 -40.66
N ASN A 877 20.94 -13.67 -40.10
CA ASN A 877 21.84 -12.67 -39.54
C ASN A 877 21.75 -12.64 -37.99
N PRO A 878 22.84 -12.89 -37.26
CA PRO A 878 22.79 -12.97 -35.80
C PRO A 878 22.56 -11.58 -35.16
N ILE A 879 21.64 -11.51 -34.21
CA ILE A 879 21.41 -10.33 -33.35
C ILE A 879 22.44 -10.19 -32.21
N GLY A 880 23.47 -11.04 -32.18
CA GLY A 880 24.49 -11.04 -31.12
C GLY A 880 24.05 -11.59 -29.78
N ILE A 881 22.89 -12.25 -29.71
CA ILE A 881 22.45 -13.02 -28.54
C ILE A 881 22.30 -14.46 -29.00
N ALA A 882 23.05 -15.38 -28.40
CA ALA A 882 23.01 -16.78 -28.82
C ALA A 882 21.66 -17.42 -28.43
N PRO A 883 21.08 -18.30 -29.28
CA PRO A 883 19.91 -19.08 -28.92
C PRO A 883 20.21 -19.99 -27.70
N GLY A 884 19.20 -20.18 -26.85
CA GLY A 884 19.31 -20.90 -25.57
C GLY A 884 19.87 -20.08 -24.40
N ILE A 885 20.17 -18.79 -24.61
CA ILE A 885 20.65 -17.92 -23.53
C ILE A 885 19.48 -17.32 -22.76
N THR A 886 19.48 -17.54 -21.45
CA THR A 886 18.56 -16.91 -20.49
C THR A 886 19.27 -15.78 -19.76
N SER A 887 18.55 -14.68 -19.51
CA SER A 887 19.04 -13.60 -18.66
C SER A 887 19.37 -14.14 -17.26
N PRO A 888 20.41 -13.63 -16.59
CA PRO A 888 20.69 -13.99 -15.20
C PRO A 888 19.41 -13.89 -14.35
N ASN A 889 19.20 -14.85 -13.45
CA ASN A 889 17.94 -15.02 -12.73
C ASN A 889 17.61 -13.78 -11.88
N ARG A 890 16.80 -12.87 -12.45
CA ARG A 890 16.29 -11.64 -11.83
C ARG A 890 17.37 -10.83 -11.05
N GLY A 891 18.62 -10.85 -11.52
CA GLY A 891 19.76 -10.18 -10.90
C GLY A 891 20.25 -10.78 -9.59
N GLY A 892 21.49 -11.31 -9.60
CA GLY A 892 22.18 -11.79 -8.40
C GLY A 892 21.88 -13.23 -7.97
N GLU A 893 22.74 -13.78 -7.13
CA GLU A 893 22.34 -14.92 -6.30
C GLU A 893 21.35 -14.37 -5.26
N GLY A 894 20.13 -14.91 -5.12
CA GLY A 894 19.15 -14.43 -4.14
C GLY A 894 17.71 -14.90 -4.41
N PRO A 895 16.82 -14.98 -3.40
CA PRO A 895 15.39 -15.24 -3.54
C PRO A 895 14.64 -14.11 -4.26
N PHE A 896 13.41 -14.43 -4.67
CA PHE A 896 12.51 -13.75 -5.62
C PHE A 896 11.97 -12.38 -5.11
N ASN A 897 12.81 -11.53 -4.54
CA ASN A 897 12.39 -10.33 -3.79
C ASN A 897 12.43 -9.01 -4.58
N GLN A 898 12.62 -9.07 -5.90
CA GLN A 898 12.18 -7.98 -6.77
C GLN A 898 10.66 -8.06 -6.82
N GLN A 899 9.99 -7.14 -6.12
CA GLN A 899 8.55 -7.16 -5.95
C GLN A 899 7.86 -7.04 -7.31
N VAL A 900 7.50 -8.17 -7.90
CA VAL A 900 6.20 -8.26 -8.55
C VAL A 900 5.24 -8.23 -7.38
N GLN A 901 4.70 -7.04 -7.05
CA GLN A 901 3.82 -6.85 -5.91
C GLN A 901 2.59 -7.74 -6.06
N VAL A 902 2.67 -8.99 -5.61
CA VAL A 902 1.51 -9.86 -5.55
C VAL A 902 0.83 -9.55 -4.23
N ARG A 903 -0.15 -8.65 -4.32
CA ARG A 903 -1.05 -8.40 -3.21
C ARG A 903 -2.04 -9.54 -3.10
N THR A 904 -2.42 -9.86 -1.88
CA THR A 904 -3.48 -10.85 -1.62
C THR A 904 -4.67 -10.27 -0.89
N ALA A 905 -4.64 -8.97 -0.59
CA ALA A 905 -5.75 -8.24 0.02
C ALA A 905 -5.68 -6.73 -0.25
N ALA A 906 -6.77 -6.04 0.03
CA ALA A 906 -6.83 -4.59 0.07
C ALA A 906 -6.08 -4.01 1.28
N ASN A 907 -5.48 -2.83 1.09
CA ASN A 907 -4.88 -2.07 2.17
C ASN A 907 -5.93 -1.73 3.21
N GLN A 908 -5.55 -1.94 4.47
CA GLN A 908 -6.39 -1.61 5.61
C GLN A 908 -5.88 -0.33 6.24
N LYS A 909 -6.74 0.69 6.27
CA LYS A 909 -6.46 1.94 6.98
C LYS A 909 -7.45 2.08 8.13
N GLY A 910 -6.94 2.29 9.34
CA GLY A 910 -7.79 2.66 10.46
C GLY A 910 -8.54 3.96 10.16
N GLN A 911 -9.85 3.96 10.37
CA GLN A 911 -10.70 5.12 10.21
C GLN A 911 -11.53 5.35 11.47
N ASP A 912 -11.75 6.63 11.76
CA ASP A 912 -12.70 7.05 12.77
C ASP A 912 -14.08 7.23 12.15
N PHE A 913 -15.05 7.62 12.98
CA PHE A 913 -16.43 7.83 12.55
C PHE A 913 -16.57 8.86 11.41
N PHE A 914 -15.69 9.86 11.32
CA PHE A 914 -15.72 10.80 10.19
C PHE A 914 -15.42 10.09 8.86
N GLY A 915 -14.51 9.11 8.87
CA GLY A 915 -14.28 8.23 7.72
C GLY A 915 -15.49 7.33 7.42
N VAL A 916 -16.18 6.82 8.44
CA VAL A 916 -17.44 6.06 8.26
C VAL A 916 -18.54 6.94 7.68
N LEU A 917 -18.62 8.23 8.05
CA LEU A 917 -19.52 9.20 7.44
C LEU A 917 -19.17 9.46 5.98
N ASP A 918 -17.88 9.59 5.64
CA ASP A 918 -17.43 9.73 4.25
C ASP A 918 -17.83 8.50 3.41
N ASP A 919 -17.68 7.30 3.98
CA ASP A 919 -18.11 6.04 3.37
C ASP A 919 -19.66 6.00 3.21
N LEU A 920 -20.42 6.47 4.21
CA LEU A 920 -21.87 6.62 4.11
C LEU A 920 -22.30 7.61 3.04
N ILE A 921 -21.68 8.78 2.97
CA ILE A 921 -21.95 9.79 1.93
C ILE A 921 -21.64 9.21 0.54
N ALA A 922 -20.50 8.51 0.40
CA ALA A 922 -20.14 7.85 -0.86
C ALA A 922 -21.15 6.76 -1.23
N ALA A 923 -21.55 5.91 -0.28
CA ALA A 923 -22.55 4.87 -0.49
C ALA A 923 -23.92 5.47 -0.87
N VAL A 924 -24.34 6.59 -0.27
CA VAL A 924 -25.58 7.29 -0.64
C VAL A 924 -25.48 7.87 -2.05
N LYS A 925 -24.37 8.52 -2.42
CA LYS A 925 -24.13 9.03 -3.79
C LYS A 925 -24.04 7.91 -4.84
N GLY A 926 -23.51 6.75 -4.44
CA GLY A 926 -23.46 5.53 -5.24
C GLY A 926 -24.79 4.77 -5.27
N GLU A 927 -25.76 5.20 -4.44
CA GLU A 927 -27.06 4.57 -4.17
C GLU A 927 -27.00 3.19 -3.49
N ASP A 928 -25.92 2.79 -2.84
CA ASP A 928 -25.70 1.44 -2.25
C ASP A 928 -26.56 1.12 -1.01
N ARG A 929 -27.84 0.86 -1.24
CA ARG A 929 -28.80 0.58 -0.17
C ARG A 929 -28.43 -0.66 0.66
N LEU A 930 -27.90 -1.70 0.01
CA LEU A 930 -27.50 -2.94 0.69
C LEU A 930 -26.26 -2.73 1.55
N GLY A 931 -25.25 -2.02 1.05
CA GLY A 931 -24.07 -1.65 1.84
C GLY A 931 -24.43 -0.79 3.05
N ILE A 932 -25.34 0.17 2.87
CA ILE A 932 -25.83 1.02 3.95
C ILE A 932 -26.53 0.17 5.03
N SER A 933 -27.51 -0.65 4.64
CA SER A 933 -28.33 -1.42 5.58
C SER A 933 -27.55 -2.54 6.28
N ASN A 934 -26.74 -3.30 5.55
CA ASN A 934 -26.09 -4.50 6.09
C ASN A 934 -24.78 -4.22 6.83
N PHE A 935 -24.06 -3.15 6.47
CA PHE A 935 -22.72 -2.88 7.00
C PHE A 935 -22.59 -1.51 7.69
N LEU A 936 -22.88 -0.42 6.98
CA LEU A 936 -22.61 0.92 7.51
C LEU A 936 -23.52 1.28 8.69
N LEU A 937 -24.79 0.88 8.68
CA LEU A 937 -25.71 1.14 9.79
C LEU A 937 -25.25 0.44 11.09
N GLY A 938 -24.62 -0.73 10.97
CA GLY A 938 -23.98 -1.42 12.09
C GLY A 938 -22.82 -0.62 12.69
N LYS A 939 -21.93 -0.10 11.85
CA LYS A 939 -20.81 0.78 12.28
C LYS A 939 -21.31 2.07 12.92
N VAL A 940 -22.32 2.70 12.32
CA VAL A 940 -22.98 3.90 12.87
C VAL A 940 -23.58 3.61 14.24
N THR A 941 -24.29 2.49 14.39
CA THR A 941 -24.89 2.08 15.68
C THR A 941 -23.81 1.81 16.74
N ALA A 942 -22.75 1.08 16.38
CA ALA A 942 -21.64 0.77 17.29
C ALA A 942 -20.91 2.04 17.79
N TRP A 943 -20.73 3.04 16.92
CA TRP A 943 -20.20 4.33 17.35
C TRP A 943 -21.15 5.06 18.31
N GLY A 944 -22.47 5.02 18.04
CA GLY A 944 -23.48 5.55 18.96
C GLY A 944 -23.44 4.90 20.35
N ASP A 945 -23.21 3.60 20.41
CA ASP A 945 -23.03 2.86 21.68
C ASP A 945 -21.77 3.32 22.42
N ASN A 946 -20.68 3.61 21.70
CA ASN A 946 -19.47 4.17 22.29
C ASN A 946 -19.71 5.60 22.84
N LEU A 947 -20.42 6.46 22.10
CA LEU A 947 -20.81 7.79 22.57
C LEU A 947 -21.66 7.70 23.85
N LEU A 948 -22.63 6.79 23.90
CA LEU A 948 -23.46 6.56 25.08
C LEU A 948 -22.62 6.11 26.28
N LYS A 949 -21.60 5.27 26.05
CA LYS A 949 -20.65 4.85 27.09
C LYS A 949 -19.86 6.04 27.65
N CYS A 950 -19.27 6.88 26.77
CA CYS A 950 -18.54 8.09 27.19
C CYS A 950 -19.44 9.05 27.97
N ARG A 951 -20.69 9.23 27.52
CA ARG A 951 -21.68 10.06 28.20
C ARG A 951 -22.04 9.53 29.58
N THR A 952 -22.23 8.21 29.70
CA THR A 952 -22.49 7.56 31.00
C THR A 952 -21.32 7.72 31.95
N GLU A 953 -20.07 7.60 31.45
CA GLU A 953 -18.85 7.85 32.23
C GLU A 953 -18.80 9.32 32.69
N CYS A 954 -19.08 10.28 31.81
CA CYS A 954 -19.12 11.70 32.15
C CYS A 954 -20.14 11.98 33.25
N GLY A 955 -21.37 11.47 33.11
CA GLY A 955 -22.41 11.60 34.13
C GLY A 955 -22.03 10.95 35.46
N ALA A 956 -21.36 9.80 35.45
CA ALA A 956 -20.85 9.16 36.66
C ALA A 956 -19.76 10.01 37.34
N LEU A 957 -18.87 10.63 36.57
CA LEU A 957 -17.84 11.54 37.08
C LEU A 957 -18.45 12.80 37.70
N VAL A 958 -19.41 13.43 37.04
CA VAL A 958 -20.14 14.60 37.60
C VAL A 958 -20.77 14.25 38.94
N ASN A 959 -21.53 13.15 39.00
CA ASN A 959 -22.15 12.71 40.25
C ASN A 959 -21.11 12.37 41.33
N ARG A 960 -20.00 11.71 40.96
CA ARG A 960 -18.91 11.38 41.89
C ARG A 960 -18.30 12.66 42.48
N TYR A 961 -18.04 13.66 41.65
CA TYR A 961 -17.41 14.90 42.07
C TYR A 961 -18.34 15.79 42.88
N GLU A 962 -19.62 15.91 42.52
CA GLU A 962 -20.61 16.64 43.33
C GLU A 962 -20.81 16.01 44.73
N ASN A 963 -20.78 14.67 44.82
CA ASN A 963 -20.79 13.98 46.10
C ASN A 963 -19.50 14.22 46.91
N SER A 964 -18.34 14.24 46.24
CA SER A 964 -17.06 14.54 46.87
C SER A 964 -17.02 15.97 47.41
N GLU A 965 -17.51 16.92 46.63
CA GLU A 965 -17.64 18.33 47.00
C GLU A 965 -18.53 18.49 48.24
N SER A 966 -19.69 17.83 48.26
CA SER A 966 -20.63 17.84 49.38
C SER A 966 -19.98 17.29 50.66
N ARG A 967 -19.24 16.18 50.56
CA ARG A 967 -18.48 15.60 51.69
C ARG A 967 -17.39 16.55 52.18
N LEU A 968 -16.65 17.18 51.28
CA LEU A 968 -15.61 18.14 51.65
C LEU A 968 -16.21 19.39 52.31
N LYS A 969 -17.37 19.87 51.86
CA LYS A 969 -18.10 20.98 52.50
C LYS A 969 -18.51 20.63 53.93
N GLU A 970 -19.10 19.46 54.12
CA GLU A 970 -19.47 18.98 55.47
C GLU A 970 -18.24 18.80 56.37
N ASN A 971 -17.17 18.20 55.86
CA ASN A 971 -15.92 18.03 56.61
C ASN A 971 -15.30 19.38 56.99
N ASN A 972 -15.30 20.35 56.07
CA ASN A 972 -14.79 21.70 56.32
C ASN A 972 -15.62 22.42 57.40
N LEU A 973 -16.96 22.30 57.38
CA LEU A 973 -17.82 22.83 58.43
C LEU A 973 -17.50 22.19 59.80
N ASN A 974 -17.36 20.86 59.85
CA ASN A 974 -17.01 20.14 61.08
C ASN A 974 -15.62 20.54 61.62
N LEU A 975 -14.62 20.63 60.74
CA LEU A 975 -13.27 21.06 61.11
C LEU A 975 -13.25 22.51 61.59
N THR A 976 -14.04 23.39 60.96
CA THR A 976 -14.18 24.79 61.38
C THR A 976 -14.83 24.88 62.76
N GLU A 977 -15.88 24.09 63.03
CA GLU A 977 -16.52 24.03 64.34
C GLU A 977 -15.56 23.49 65.42
N LEU A 978 -14.81 22.42 65.12
CA LEU A 978 -13.79 21.88 66.02
C LEU A 978 -12.65 22.87 66.27
N GLN A 979 -12.20 23.57 65.23
CA GLN A 979 -11.18 24.59 65.33
C GLN A 979 -11.67 25.76 66.19
N SER A 980 -12.92 26.20 66.01
CA SER A 980 -13.57 27.23 66.83
C SER A 980 -13.64 26.80 68.30
N LYS A 981 -14.09 25.56 68.59
CA LYS A 981 -14.13 25.03 69.97
C LYS A 981 -12.77 24.99 70.66
N ILE A 982 -11.69 24.77 69.92
CA ILE A 982 -10.32 24.72 70.48
C ILE A 982 -9.71 26.12 70.59
N SER A 983 -9.98 26.99 69.62
CA SER A 983 -9.25 28.23 69.39
C SER A 983 -9.97 29.48 69.86
N ASP A 984 -11.29 29.49 69.92
CA ASP A 984 -12.07 30.69 70.22
C ASP A 984 -12.32 30.81 71.72
N VAL A 985 -12.31 32.05 72.21
CA VAL A 985 -12.58 32.33 73.63
C VAL A 985 -14.09 32.47 73.84
N ASP A 986 -14.62 31.86 74.90
CA ASP A 986 -15.98 32.17 75.37
C ASP A 986 -15.96 33.59 75.93
N LEU A 987 -16.52 34.54 75.17
CA LEU A 987 -16.52 35.95 75.53
C LEU A 987 -17.28 36.23 76.83
N ALA A 988 -18.30 35.42 77.16
CA ALA A 988 -19.05 35.58 78.40
C ALA A 988 -18.17 35.17 79.59
N GLU A 989 -17.52 33.99 79.50
CA GLU A 989 -16.60 33.54 80.55
C GLU A 989 -15.39 34.49 80.67
N ALA A 990 -14.74 34.82 79.56
CA ALA A 990 -13.58 35.71 79.53
C ALA A 990 -13.90 37.11 80.08
N ALA A 991 -15.07 37.67 79.76
CA ALA A 991 -15.51 38.95 80.34
C ALA A 991 -15.69 38.87 81.86
N THR A 992 -16.25 37.79 82.38
CA THR A 992 -16.36 37.60 83.84
C THR A 992 -15.00 37.43 84.51
N GLN A 993 -14.10 36.64 83.92
CA GLN A 993 -12.73 36.47 84.41
C GLN A 993 -11.93 37.77 84.35
N PHE A 994 -12.11 38.59 83.32
CA PHE A 994 -11.51 39.92 83.21
C PHE A 994 -11.97 40.85 84.33
N GLN A 995 -13.28 40.91 84.60
CA GLN A 995 -13.81 41.70 85.71
C GLN A 995 -13.28 41.23 87.07
N MET A 996 -13.20 39.90 87.29
CA MET A 996 -12.59 39.34 88.49
C MET A 996 -11.11 39.70 88.61
N ALA A 997 -10.33 39.56 87.53
CA ALA A 997 -8.91 39.90 87.50
C ALA A 997 -8.67 41.40 87.75
N GLN A 998 -9.51 42.27 87.17
CA GLN A 998 -9.50 43.71 87.40
C GLN A 998 -9.80 44.05 88.87
N ALA A 999 -10.81 43.41 89.46
CA ALA A 999 -11.15 43.58 90.87
C ALA A 999 -10.03 43.11 91.81
N VAL A 1000 -9.41 41.95 91.52
CA VAL A 1000 -8.26 41.42 92.29
C VAL A 1000 -7.04 42.33 92.17
N TYR A 1001 -6.75 42.87 90.98
CA TYR A 1001 -5.65 43.82 90.79
C TYR A 1001 -5.89 45.14 91.56
N GLN A 1002 -7.11 45.69 91.52
CA GLN A 1002 -7.49 46.87 92.32
C GLN A 1002 -7.41 46.60 93.82
N ALA A 1003 -7.85 45.42 94.28
CA ALA A 1003 -7.73 45.00 95.67
C ALA A 1003 -6.26 44.85 96.09
N SER A 1004 -5.42 44.27 95.23
CA SER A 1004 -3.96 44.13 95.46
C SER A 1004 -3.27 45.49 95.58
N LEU A 1005 -3.64 46.46 94.73
CA LEU A 1005 -3.18 47.85 94.81
C LEU A 1005 -3.60 48.51 96.14
N ALA A 1006 -4.82 48.25 96.61
CA ALA A 1006 -5.32 48.77 97.88
C ALA A 1006 -4.66 48.12 99.12
N VAL A 1007 -4.23 46.85 99.02
CA VAL A 1007 -3.49 46.15 100.07
C VAL A 1007 -2.03 46.65 100.13
N ILE A 1008 -1.37 46.79 98.98
CA ILE A 1008 -0.01 47.37 98.89
C ILE A 1008 -0.02 48.80 99.41
N SER A 1009 -1.02 49.63 99.06
CA SER A 1009 -1.10 51.01 99.56
C SER A 1009 -1.27 51.11 101.08
N LYS A 1010 -1.86 50.09 101.73
CA LYS A 1010 -1.98 49.99 103.19
C LYS A 1010 -0.71 49.47 103.88
N ILE A 1011 0.12 48.68 103.20
CA ILE A 1011 1.37 48.11 103.75
C ILE A 1011 2.58 49.02 103.50
N VAL A 1012 2.59 49.76 102.38
CA VAL A 1012 3.62 50.76 102.03
C VAL A 1012 3.46 52.06 102.84
N GLN A 1013 2.33 52.23 103.54
CA GLN A 1013 2.24 53.26 104.57
C GLN A 1013 3.19 52.90 105.73
N PRO A 1014 4.21 53.72 106.05
CA PRO A 1014 4.89 53.58 107.33
C PRO A 1014 3.84 53.84 108.40
N THR A 1015 3.45 52.80 109.15
CA THR A 1015 2.57 53.04 110.29
C THR A 1015 3.34 53.88 111.30
N LEU A 1016 2.68 54.87 111.91
CA LEU A 1016 3.27 55.82 112.86
C LEU A 1016 4.03 55.14 114.01
N VAL A 1017 3.76 53.86 114.27
CA VAL A 1017 4.41 53.02 115.28
C VAL A 1017 5.82 52.57 114.84
N ASP A 1018 6.08 52.41 113.54
CA ASP A 1018 7.43 52.12 112.99
C ASP A 1018 8.25 53.39 112.69
N PHE A 1019 7.62 54.58 112.62
CA PHE A 1019 8.37 55.85 112.63
C PHE A 1019 8.89 56.22 114.03
N LEU A 1020 8.35 55.58 115.07
CA LEU A 1020 8.69 55.84 116.49
C LEU A 1020 9.46 54.68 117.15
N ARG A 1021 10.17 53.86 116.38
CA ARG A 1021 11.19 52.93 116.90
C ARG A 1021 12.56 53.16 116.29
#